data_AF-A0A075GMX2-F1
#
_entry.id   AF-A0A075GMX2-F1
#
_cell.length_a   1.000
_cell.length_b   1.000
_cell.length_c   1.000
_cell.angle_alpha   90.00
_cell.angle_beta   90.00
_cell.angle_gamma   90.00
#
_symmetry.space_group_name_H-M   'P 1'
#
loop_
_entity.id
_entity.type
_entity.pdbx_description
1 polymer ?
#
loop_
_entity_poly.entity_id
_entity_poly.type
_entity_poly.pdbx_seq_one_letter_code
_entity_poly.pdbx_strand_id
1 'polypeptide(L)'
;EPDADWRVPSLRWDIPTTKLRFYLGDRSIDEGSTYTLNSCDAEGGERIVVEGSKPLFETYDLATNCVDQATTGYAYYKGAMPVVIFTSVILLLILLNKTRLGRRMRAVADNPDLAASSGINVENVQMTSAFLSAGLSGMGGAIFAMTLRFTPETAFSLLLPSFAVIVLGTIGSIPGAIIGSLIVGFVRALSSPVLIGIGQPLGRSNYTALDGVMPYIFLIAILMIMPEGIGDAYEKWKVNRLRKRAEQVSAPSKKTGAVLAFLPTGMFGLHNMQQRKESRGQSMMIASIGAYVFHRLSNFIGANSFSEGACSQTCQDNEGVSSNLELVTGRSDGTLVITDSPFTEANIDSPPSDVAPYLHESWAAEHLQSMNEKWYDLMSGEMMLLDIISTLGDIIWPALPLLVWLVAIVEGVYLLQGRDDDPLRPIISKFEDATSSTGTGFSGLTISMKQLGTHLDSIPKKVGPIIDSLTDNLRRPFSRGEVDRSGGDHLAIYGRESPKGSWIMFGVFMFILLLFLAWLPVAEQDGMRFIKVLQVSNVLVTLSIFALMAFSLNLHTGVTGMVNFGVIFFVGIGSIVVGILSAPSELHGYDWPVIPATIVAILVAALAGWMLAYPTARLRMDYFAIVTISLGEIVRVLLAGEPLLRAGSWGSSIGISRYTLPGESWWFCGSDVPNKAPLAGLDATLGTADDIIQRMEPSDCREAVDLSSPAVSIGDLMNLGEPAPYMLLLAVIGILSTIFVWWLLDTILASPWGRILRAIREDEEVAQHHGHDVLTHKAASLALGAAIAGFAGALWAWKLTGFQPNHMMPARSTFLVWAAFIVGGAANNRGMVVGAFIIVLMEFVFNVLVAGQGSSDLPLHTTAGHIDSLFEWLVVDSWEVVNIFLVLALLGWLTNRAGLREVGFAGAVTFTFTGLMMGQRSIDETFSGGLQADMAYVKVLLIGFLILFSLKFNPKGLLPEVPSRPDRPQAAEAGGEGGDSSE
;
A
#
# COMPACT_ATOMS: atom_id res chain seq x y z
N GLU A 1 -0.78 4.27 -27.00
CA GLU A 1 -1.67 3.10 -26.99
C GLU A 1 -1.98 2.75 -28.43
N PRO A 2 -1.18 1.87 -29.06
CA PRO A 2 -1.59 1.20 -30.27
C PRO A 2 -2.27 -0.10 -29.87
N ASP A 3 -3.55 -0.17 -30.19
CA ASP A 3 -4.41 -1.33 -30.14
C ASP A 3 -3.84 -2.47 -30.99
N ALA A 4 -2.92 -3.28 -30.44
CA ALA A 4 -2.81 -4.68 -30.83
C ALA A 4 -4.00 -5.43 -30.22
N ASP A 5 -5.20 -4.96 -30.55
CA ASP A 5 -6.42 -5.59 -30.15
C ASP A 5 -6.73 -6.67 -31.19
N TRP A 6 -6.48 -7.93 -30.84
CA TRP A 6 -6.99 -9.10 -31.58
C TRP A 6 -8.52 -9.13 -31.64
N ARG A 7 -9.23 -8.15 -31.08
CA ARG A 7 -10.69 -8.08 -31.05
C ARG A 7 -11.19 -7.23 -32.21
N VAL A 8 -12.04 -7.81 -33.04
CA VAL A 8 -12.93 -7.01 -33.89
C VAL A 8 -13.76 -6.14 -32.94
N PRO A 9 -13.82 -4.79 -33.10
CA PRO A 9 -14.58 -3.91 -32.21
C PRO A 9 -16.06 -4.26 -32.07
N SER A 10 -16.59 -5.10 -32.97
CA SER A 10 -17.95 -5.65 -32.99
C SER A 10 -18.15 -6.88 -32.09
N LEU A 11 -17.09 -7.55 -31.61
CA LEU A 11 -17.17 -8.74 -30.75
C LEU A 11 -17.26 -8.37 -29.27
N ARG A 12 -18.34 -7.67 -28.92
CA ARG A 12 -18.60 -7.16 -27.58
C ARG A 12 -19.38 -8.17 -26.75
N TRP A 13 -19.19 -8.14 -25.43
CA TRP A 13 -20.06 -8.87 -24.52
C TRP A 13 -21.35 -8.06 -24.36
N ASP A 14 -22.38 -8.51 -25.04
CA ASP A 14 -23.63 -7.80 -25.18
C ASP A 14 -24.59 -8.21 -24.07
N ILE A 15 -24.38 -7.63 -22.89
CA ILE A 15 -25.33 -7.74 -21.79
C ILE A 15 -26.36 -6.61 -21.94
N PRO A 16 -27.66 -6.92 -22.02
CA PRO A 16 -28.70 -5.89 -21.94
C PRO A 16 -28.57 -5.21 -20.58
N THR A 17 -28.04 -3.99 -20.56
CA THR A 17 -27.77 -3.23 -19.34
C THR A 17 -28.80 -2.11 -19.21
N THR A 18 -29.78 -2.32 -18.36
CA THR A 18 -30.67 -1.24 -17.92
C THR A 18 -29.98 -0.50 -16.78
N LYS A 19 -29.73 0.81 -16.91
CA LYS A 19 -29.24 1.60 -15.78
C LYS A 19 -30.41 2.09 -14.94
N LEU A 20 -30.28 1.98 -13.62
CA LEU A 20 -31.22 2.54 -12.66
C LEU A 20 -30.70 3.88 -12.17
N ARG A 21 -31.48 4.96 -12.36
CA ARG A 21 -31.27 6.25 -11.70
C ARG A 21 -32.30 6.43 -10.61
N PHE A 22 -31.84 6.78 -9.42
CA PHE A 22 -32.68 7.15 -8.28
C PHE A 22 -32.68 8.67 -8.14
N TYR A 23 -33.86 9.27 -8.06
CA TYR A 23 -34.03 10.70 -7.79
C TYR A 23 -34.32 10.88 -6.30
N LEU A 24 -33.26 11.09 -5.53
CA LEU A 24 -33.32 11.32 -4.08
C LEU A 24 -33.26 12.84 -3.83
N GLY A 25 -34.35 13.45 -3.37
CA GLY A 25 -34.41 14.90 -3.09
C GLY A 25 -35.69 15.58 -3.60
N ASP A 26 -35.60 16.89 -3.87
CA ASP A 26 -36.69 17.63 -4.50
C ASP A 26 -36.90 17.14 -5.95
N ARG A 27 -38.12 16.68 -6.22
CA ARG A 27 -38.55 16.09 -7.49
C ARG A 27 -39.42 17.06 -8.27
N SER A 28 -39.68 18.26 -7.75
CA SER A 28 -40.48 19.27 -8.41
C SER A 28 -39.80 19.74 -9.71
N ILE A 29 -40.62 20.13 -10.68
CA ILE A 29 -40.19 20.59 -12.01
C ILE A 29 -40.62 22.06 -12.10
N ASP A 30 -39.72 22.95 -12.52
CA ASP A 30 -40.02 24.39 -12.65
C ASP A 30 -41.19 24.61 -13.63
N GLU A 31 -42.09 25.55 -13.33
CA GLU A 31 -43.25 25.87 -14.17
C GLU A 31 -42.83 26.13 -15.62
N GLY A 32 -43.34 25.31 -16.55
CA GLY A 32 -43.07 25.41 -17.99
C GLY A 32 -41.93 24.52 -18.50
N SER A 33 -41.17 23.85 -17.63
CA SER A 33 -40.19 22.83 -18.04
C SER A 33 -40.83 21.44 -18.08
N THR A 34 -40.42 20.60 -19.04
CA THR A 34 -40.93 19.22 -19.19
C THR A 34 -39.83 18.21 -18.91
N TYR A 35 -40.21 17.05 -18.39
CA TYR A 35 -39.30 15.94 -18.16
C TYR A 35 -39.37 14.96 -19.34
N THR A 36 -38.25 14.75 -20.01
CA THR A 36 -38.12 13.76 -21.10
C THR A 36 -37.73 12.41 -20.54
N LEU A 37 -38.58 11.40 -20.79
CA LEU A 37 -38.25 10.01 -20.52
C LEU A 37 -37.59 9.42 -21.77
N ASN A 38 -36.34 8.98 -21.64
CA ASN A 38 -35.62 8.29 -22.72
C ASN A 38 -36.14 6.84 -22.84
N SER A 39 -37.17 6.62 -23.65
CA SER A 39 -37.56 5.30 -24.14
C SER A 39 -37.66 5.34 -25.66
N CYS A 40 -36.91 4.50 -26.38
CA CYS A 40 -37.03 4.47 -27.84
C CYS A 40 -38.28 3.70 -28.25
N ASP A 41 -39.21 4.40 -28.89
CA ASP A 41 -40.24 3.81 -29.74
C ASP A 41 -39.76 3.81 -31.20
N ALA A 42 -40.33 2.92 -32.01
CA ALA A 42 -39.89 2.60 -33.39
C ALA A 42 -39.85 3.78 -34.39
N GLU A 43 -40.23 5.01 -34.00
CA GLU A 43 -40.33 6.18 -34.88
C GLU A 43 -39.51 7.42 -34.42
N GLY A 44 -38.53 7.29 -33.52
CA GLY A 44 -37.58 8.38 -33.22
C GLY A 44 -37.74 8.93 -31.79
N GLY A 45 -37.40 8.09 -30.82
CA GLY A 45 -37.76 8.24 -29.41
C GLY A 45 -37.30 9.51 -28.70
N GLU A 46 -38.29 10.28 -28.25
CA GLU A 46 -38.32 10.97 -26.95
C GLU A 46 -39.77 10.96 -26.46
N ARG A 47 -40.05 10.43 -25.26
CA ARG A 47 -41.39 10.55 -24.66
C ARG A 47 -41.38 11.72 -23.68
N ILE A 48 -41.92 12.86 -24.08
CA ILE A 48 -42.15 14.01 -23.18
C ILE A 48 -43.29 13.61 -22.23
N VAL A 49 -42.99 13.46 -20.94
CA VAL A 49 -44.00 13.19 -19.91
C VAL A 49 -44.32 14.49 -19.19
N VAL A 50 -45.57 14.94 -19.29
CA VAL A 50 -46.08 16.09 -18.54
C VAL A 50 -46.77 15.58 -17.28
N GLU A 51 -46.00 15.30 -16.25
CA GLU A 51 -46.52 15.18 -14.88
C GLU A 51 -45.53 15.84 -13.93
N GLY A 52 -46.04 16.74 -13.07
CA GLY A 52 -45.30 17.80 -12.36
C GLY A 52 -44.21 17.39 -11.35
N SER A 53 -43.69 16.16 -11.39
CA SER A 53 -42.49 15.77 -10.66
C SER A 53 -41.72 14.64 -11.34
N LYS A 54 -40.39 14.64 -11.23
CA LYS A 54 -39.51 13.54 -11.68
C LYS A 54 -39.89 12.23 -10.97
N PRO A 55 -39.81 11.03 -11.57
CA PRO A 55 -40.12 9.75 -10.90
C PRO A 55 -39.10 9.42 -9.79
N LEU A 56 -39.45 8.57 -8.81
CA LEU A 56 -38.54 8.20 -7.69
C LEU A 56 -37.33 7.38 -8.17
N PHE A 57 -37.58 6.48 -9.10
CA PHE A 57 -36.56 5.71 -9.79
C PHE A 57 -36.94 5.62 -11.26
N GLU A 58 -35.94 5.63 -12.14
CA GLU A 58 -36.11 5.37 -13.55
C GLU A 58 -35.09 4.34 -14.03
N THR A 59 -35.52 3.51 -14.97
CA THR A 59 -34.64 2.64 -15.74
C THR A 59 -34.45 3.25 -17.11
N TYR A 60 -33.22 3.54 -17.52
CA TYR A 60 -32.93 4.13 -18.82
C TYR A 60 -31.74 3.45 -19.49
N ASP A 61 -31.78 3.40 -20.82
CA ASP A 61 -30.71 2.90 -21.68
C ASP A 61 -29.95 4.11 -22.25
N LEU A 62 -28.62 4.06 -22.27
CA LEU A 62 -27.75 5.24 -22.51
C LEU A 62 -27.23 5.36 -23.94
N ALA A 63 -27.66 4.52 -24.86
CA ALA A 63 -27.31 4.67 -26.26
C ALA A 63 -28.05 5.88 -26.85
N THR A 64 -27.31 6.95 -27.14
CA THR A 64 -27.80 8.16 -27.82
C THR A 64 -28.17 7.94 -29.30
N ASN A 65 -28.27 6.69 -29.76
CA ASN A 65 -28.78 6.33 -31.07
C ASN A 65 -29.90 5.29 -30.91
N CYS A 66 -31.11 5.63 -31.35
CA CYS A 66 -32.24 4.69 -31.40
C CYS A 66 -32.01 3.51 -32.37
N VAL A 67 -30.94 3.56 -33.18
CA VAL A 67 -30.50 2.48 -34.08
C VAL A 67 -29.65 1.44 -33.33
N ASP A 68 -28.98 1.83 -32.23
CA ASP A 68 -28.19 0.95 -31.36
C ASP A 68 -28.96 0.71 -30.05
N GLN A 69 -30.18 0.15 -30.13
CA GLN A 69 -30.86 -0.34 -28.94
C GLN A 69 -30.18 -1.62 -28.46
N ALA A 70 -29.83 -1.63 -27.17
CA ALA A 70 -29.09 -2.66 -26.46
C ALA A 70 -27.63 -2.79 -26.92
N THR A 71 -26.73 -2.24 -26.10
CA THR A 71 -25.52 -2.90 -25.54
C THR A 71 -24.46 -1.85 -25.22
N THR A 72 -24.21 -1.59 -23.93
CA THR A 72 -22.88 -1.07 -23.60
C THR A 72 -21.93 -2.22 -23.84
N GLY A 73 -21.06 -2.10 -24.85
CA GLY A 73 -20.04 -3.11 -25.13
C GLY A 73 -19.23 -3.39 -23.88
N TYR A 74 -19.56 -4.48 -23.18
CA TYR A 74 -18.79 -4.88 -22.03
C TYR A 74 -17.55 -5.52 -22.62
N ALA A 75 -16.45 -4.76 -22.59
CA ALA A 75 -15.20 -5.19 -23.21
C ALA A 75 -14.86 -6.60 -22.71
N TYR A 76 -14.54 -7.50 -23.65
CA TYR A 76 -14.34 -8.92 -23.41
C TYR A 76 -13.49 -9.22 -22.16
N TYR A 77 -12.43 -8.43 -21.93
CA TYR A 77 -11.57 -8.56 -20.76
C TYR A 77 -12.36 -8.47 -19.46
N LYS A 78 -13.35 -7.58 -19.34
CA LYS A 78 -14.18 -7.45 -18.14
C LYS A 78 -15.01 -8.72 -17.86
N GLY A 79 -15.27 -9.56 -18.87
CA GLY A 79 -16.05 -10.81 -18.75
C GLY A 79 -15.17 -12.03 -18.47
N ALA A 80 -14.04 -12.12 -19.16
CA ALA A 80 -12.99 -13.10 -18.85
C ALA A 80 -12.41 -12.87 -17.43
N MET A 81 -12.41 -11.61 -16.97
CA MET A 81 -11.74 -11.24 -15.74
C MET A 81 -12.27 -11.97 -14.48
N PRO A 82 -13.58 -11.91 -14.17
CA PRO A 82 -14.15 -12.68 -13.08
C PRO A 82 -13.80 -14.16 -13.14
N VAL A 83 -13.74 -14.76 -14.33
CA VAL A 83 -13.43 -16.18 -14.49
C VAL A 83 -11.99 -16.47 -14.08
N VAL A 84 -11.02 -15.67 -14.52
CA VAL A 84 -9.62 -15.81 -14.09
C VAL A 84 -9.49 -15.60 -12.58
N ILE A 85 -10.19 -14.62 -12.01
CA ILE A 85 -10.18 -14.36 -10.56
C ILE A 85 -10.74 -15.56 -9.79
N PHE A 86 -11.94 -16.03 -10.14
CA PHE A 86 -12.60 -17.14 -9.44
C PHE A 86 -11.83 -18.46 -9.61
N THR A 87 -11.27 -18.73 -10.79
CA THR A 87 -10.44 -19.93 -11.01
C THR A 87 -9.17 -19.89 -10.15
N SER A 88 -8.49 -18.74 -10.08
CA SER A 88 -7.31 -18.53 -9.23
C SER A 88 -7.62 -18.71 -7.75
N VAL A 89 -8.74 -18.16 -7.29
CA VAL A 89 -9.23 -18.32 -5.91
C VAL A 89 -9.58 -19.79 -5.61
N ILE A 90 -10.25 -20.48 -6.53
CA ILE A 90 -10.60 -21.90 -6.39
C ILE A 90 -9.34 -22.76 -6.31
N LEU A 91 -8.36 -22.52 -7.18
CA LEU A 91 -7.07 -23.22 -7.19
C LEU A 91 -6.36 -23.03 -5.84
N LEU A 92 -6.36 -21.80 -5.31
CA LEU A 92 -5.79 -21.49 -4.01
C LEU A 92 -6.51 -22.21 -2.87
N LEU A 93 -7.86 -22.26 -2.90
CA LEU A 93 -8.65 -22.99 -1.92
C LEU A 93 -8.33 -24.48 -1.93
N ILE A 94 -8.14 -25.07 -3.10
CA ILE A 94 -7.72 -26.47 -3.26
C ILE A 94 -6.31 -26.64 -2.68
N LEU A 95 -5.38 -25.76 -3.04
CA LEU A 95 -4.00 -25.79 -2.56
C LEU A 95 -3.95 -25.74 -1.03
N LEU A 96 -4.62 -24.79 -0.39
CA LEU A 96 -4.53 -24.58 1.05
C LEU A 96 -5.34 -25.60 1.88
N ASN A 97 -6.47 -26.10 1.37
CA ASN A 97 -7.32 -27.02 2.13
C ASN A 97 -7.03 -28.51 1.86
N LYS A 98 -6.61 -28.87 0.65
CA LYS A 98 -6.51 -30.29 0.24
C LYS A 98 -5.07 -30.79 0.19
N THR A 99 -4.07 -29.93 0.00
CA THR A 99 -2.67 -30.36 -0.13
C THR A 99 -1.95 -30.55 1.22
N ARG A 100 -0.82 -31.27 1.19
CA ARG A 100 0.08 -31.41 2.35
C ARG A 100 0.73 -30.08 2.73
N LEU A 101 1.03 -29.25 1.74
CA LEU A 101 1.62 -27.92 1.94
C LEU A 101 0.67 -27.05 2.78
N GLY A 102 -0.61 -26.96 2.39
CA GLY A 102 -1.61 -26.18 3.12
C GLY A 102 -1.86 -26.64 4.56
N ARG A 103 -1.71 -27.95 4.86
CA ARG A 103 -1.76 -28.45 6.24
C ARG A 103 -0.55 -28.01 7.07
N ARG A 104 0.66 -28.05 6.48
CA ARG A 104 1.88 -27.57 7.13
C ARG A 104 1.82 -26.06 7.38
N MET A 105 1.30 -25.29 6.44
CA MET A 105 1.11 -23.83 6.58
C MET A 105 0.21 -23.49 7.76
N ARG A 106 -0.94 -24.17 7.93
CA ARG A 106 -1.83 -23.97 9.09
C ARG A 106 -1.18 -24.36 10.41
N ALA A 107 -0.48 -25.50 10.46
CA ALA A 107 0.23 -25.91 11.67
C ALA A 107 1.31 -24.89 12.09
N VAL A 108 2.06 -24.35 11.12
CA VAL A 108 3.07 -23.30 11.36
C VAL A 108 2.42 -21.97 11.76
N ALA A 109 1.27 -21.64 11.19
CA ALA A 109 0.52 -20.42 11.54
C ALA A 109 -0.07 -20.48 12.97
N ASP A 110 -0.47 -21.67 13.43
CA ASP A 110 -1.00 -21.86 14.78
C ASP A 110 0.12 -21.80 15.84
N ASN A 111 1.20 -22.56 15.65
CA ASN A 111 2.36 -22.53 16.52
C ASN A 111 3.62 -22.99 15.78
N PRO A 112 4.52 -22.08 15.38
CA PRO A 112 5.72 -22.43 14.61
C PRO A 112 6.66 -23.33 15.41
N ASP A 113 6.80 -23.13 16.72
CA ASP A 113 7.69 -23.91 17.58
C ASP A 113 7.19 -25.36 17.72
N LEU A 114 5.88 -25.54 17.91
CA LEU A 114 5.26 -26.87 17.96
C LEU A 114 5.34 -27.58 16.60
N ALA A 115 5.14 -26.85 15.50
CA ALA A 115 5.31 -27.37 14.15
C ALA A 115 6.76 -27.82 13.90
N ALA A 116 7.75 -27.04 14.34
CA ALA A 116 9.17 -27.38 14.27
C ALA A 116 9.48 -28.65 15.07
N SER A 117 8.96 -28.77 16.30
CA SER A 117 9.12 -29.98 17.12
C SER A 117 8.48 -31.23 16.50
N SER A 118 7.46 -31.04 15.64
CA SER A 118 6.80 -32.10 14.87
C SER A 118 7.51 -32.45 13.55
N GLY A 119 8.72 -31.92 13.32
CA GLY A 119 9.53 -32.18 12.13
C GLY A 119 9.12 -31.38 10.89
N ILE A 120 8.31 -30.34 11.03
CA ILE A 120 7.98 -29.42 9.93
C ILE A 120 9.08 -28.35 9.85
N ASN A 121 9.73 -28.23 8.69
CA ASN A 121 10.66 -27.13 8.46
C ASN A 121 9.88 -25.81 8.28
N VAL A 122 9.83 -25.01 9.35
CA VAL A 122 9.10 -23.73 9.42
C VAL A 122 9.61 -22.74 8.38
N GLU A 123 10.92 -22.63 8.22
CA GLU A 123 11.55 -21.68 7.29
C GLU A 123 11.14 -21.96 5.84
N ASN A 124 11.17 -23.22 5.41
CA ASN A 124 10.70 -23.59 4.07
C ASN A 124 9.21 -23.33 3.87
N VAL A 125 8.39 -23.53 4.90
CA VAL A 125 6.95 -23.25 4.84
C VAL A 125 6.71 -21.74 4.74
N GLN A 126 7.45 -20.92 5.48
CA GLN A 126 7.38 -19.46 5.39
C GLN A 126 7.83 -18.95 4.01
N MET A 127 8.94 -19.47 3.48
CA MET A 127 9.45 -19.11 2.15
C MET A 127 8.48 -19.49 1.02
N THR A 128 7.91 -20.70 1.06
CA THR A 128 6.91 -21.14 0.07
C THR A 128 5.61 -20.36 0.20
N SER A 129 5.20 -19.99 1.42
CA SER A 129 4.07 -19.09 1.66
C SER A 129 4.31 -17.71 1.05
N ALA A 130 5.49 -17.14 1.26
CA ALA A 130 5.87 -15.84 0.71
C ALA A 130 5.88 -15.88 -0.83
N PHE A 131 6.46 -16.92 -1.43
CA PHE A 131 6.47 -17.12 -2.87
C PHE A 131 5.04 -17.23 -3.46
N LEU A 132 4.18 -18.05 -2.86
CA LEU A 132 2.80 -18.21 -3.31
C LEU A 132 2.01 -16.90 -3.19
N SER A 133 2.18 -16.19 -2.07
CA SER A 133 1.54 -14.89 -1.84
C SER A 133 2.00 -13.83 -2.85
N ALA A 134 3.31 -13.77 -3.13
CA ALA A 134 3.86 -12.86 -4.14
C ALA A 134 3.34 -13.19 -5.54
N GLY A 135 3.28 -14.47 -5.92
CA GLY A 135 2.73 -14.91 -7.20
C GLY A 135 1.25 -14.55 -7.37
N LEU A 136 0.42 -14.76 -6.33
CA LEU A 136 -1.00 -14.36 -6.35
C LEU A 136 -1.18 -12.85 -6.41
N SER A 137 -0.34 -12.09 -5.70
CA SER A 137 -0.37 -10.62 -5.73
C SER A 137 0.04 -10.09 -7.10
N GLY A 138 1.06 -10.68 -7.73
CA GLY A 138 1.48 -10.36 -9.10
C GLY A 138 0.39 -10.67 -10.12
N MET A 139 -0.30 -11.81 -9.98
CA MET A 139 -1.47 -12.14 -10.80
C MET A 139 -2.59 -11.11 -10.61
N GLY A 140 -2.92 -10.74 -9.37
CA GLY A 140 -3.88 -9.69 -9.08
C GLY A 140 -3.49 -8.34 -9.69
N GLY A 141 -2.20 -7.99 -9.68
CA GLY A 141 -1.66 -6.80 -10.34
C GLY A 141 -1.80 -6.82 -11.87
N ALA A 142 -1.46 -7.95 -12.51
CA ALA A 142 -1.62 -8.12 -13.96
C ALA A 142 -3.08 -7.98 -14.39
N ILE A 143 -3.98 -8.61 -13.63
CA ILE A 143 -5.43 -8.51 -13.78
C ILE A 143 -5.90 -7.06 -13.67
N PHE A 144 -5.42 -6.36 -12.65
CA PHE A 144 -5.81 -4.98 -12.39
C PHE A 144 -5.30 -4.03 -13.48
N ALA A 145 -4.07 -4.22 -13.97
CA ALA A 145 -3.46 -3.43 -15.03
C ALA A 145 -4.24 -3.50 -16.36
N MET A 146 -4.95 -4.59 -16.63
CA MET A 146 -5.85 -4.69 -17.79
C MET A 146 -7.13 -3.85 -17.66
N THR A 147 -7.50 -3.43 -16.44
CA THR A 147 -8.77 -2.72 -16.20
C THR A 147 -8.60 -1.22 -16.05
N LEU A 148 -7.44 -0.76 -15.56
CA LEU A 148 -7.18 0.63 -15.24
C LEU A 148 -5.75 0.98 -15.65
N ARG A 149 -5.58 2.21 -16.16
CA ARG A 149 -4.26 2.75 -16.46
C ARG A 149 -3.43 2.82 -15.18
N PHE A 150 -2.31 2.13 -15.16
CA PHE A 150 -1.45 2.06 -13.99
C PHE A 150 -0.69 3.37 -13.82
N THR A 151 -0.81 3.98 -12.64
CA THR A 151 0.06 5.07 -12.18
C THR A 151 0.86 4.59 -10.98
N PRO A 152 2.04 5.17 -10.68
CA PRO A 152 2.84 4.77 -9.51
C PRO A 152 2.07 4.81 -8.17
N GLU A 153 1.05 5.66 -8.05
CA GLU A 153 0.22 5.78 -6.85
C GLU A 153 -0.89 4.71 -6.75
N THR A 154 -1.16 3.99 -7.84
CA THR A 154 -2.25 3.01 -7.94
C THR A 154 -2.09 1.85 -6.95
N ALA A 155 -0.86 1.42 -6.66
CA ALA A 155 -0.63 0.36 -5.68
C ALA A 155 -1.11 0.75 -4.26
N PHE A 156 -0.91 2.00 -3.86
CA PHE A 156 -1.33 2.50 -2.54
C PHE A 156 -2.85 2.65 -2.42
N SER A 157 -3.53 3.01 -3.51
CA SER A 157 -4.99 3.12 -3.50
C SER A 157 -5.70 1.75 -3.37
N LEU A 158 -5.02 0.65 -3.72
CA LEU A 158 -5.50 -0.73 -3.57
C LEU A 158 -5.13 -1.37 -2.23
N LEU A 159 -4.00 -0.98 -1.66
CA LEU A 159 -3.49 -1.54 -0.41
C LEU A 159 -4.48 -1.35 0.74
N LEU A 160 -5.12 -0.17 0.82
CA LEU A 160 -6.06 0.14 1.90
C LEU A 160 -7.40 -0.61 1.81
N PRO A 161 -8.12 -0.67 0.68
CA PRO A 161 -9.28 -1.55 0.53
C PRO A 161 -8.95 -3.03 0.76
N SER A 162 -7.74 -3.47 0.40
CA SER A 162 -7.31 -4.85 0.64
C SER A 162 -7.23 -5.18 2.13
N PHE A 163 -6.79 -4.23 2.97
CA PHE A 163 -6.86 -4.42 4.43
C PHE A 163 -8.31 -4.52 4.93
N ALA A 164 -9.23 -3.71 4.40
CA ALA A 164 -10.64 -3.81 4.75
C ALA A 164 -11.20 -5.21 4.45
N VAL A 165 -10.84 -5.77 3.30
CA VAL A 165 -11.22 -7.13 2.88
C VAL A 165 -10.68 -8.20 3.83
N ILE A 166 -9.39 -8.16 4.15
CA ILE A 166 -8.74 -9.15 5.02
C ILE A 166 -9.34 -9.10 6.43
N VAL A 167 -9.58 -7.89 6.93
CA VAL A 167 -10.12 -7.71 8.28
C VAL A 167 -11.57 -8.15 8.37
N LEU A 168 -12.41 -7.72 7.43
CA LEU A 168 -13.79 -8.16 7.34
C LEU A 168 -13.89 -9.68 7.20
N GLY A 169 -12.99 -10.25 6.41
CA GLY A 169 -12.90 -11.69 6.16
C GLY A 169 -12.31 -12.51 7.31
N THR A 170 -11.81 -11.87 8.37
CA THR A 170 -11.01 -12.49 9.44
C THR A 170 -9.64 -12.98 8.94
N ILE A 171 -8.56 -12.59 9.66
CA ILE A 171 -7.19 -13.01 9.34
C ILE A 171 -7.11 -14.54 9.44
N GLY A 172 -6.62 -15.19 8.38
CA GLY A 172 -6.51 -16.66 8.31
C GLY A 172 -7.73 -17.38 7.71
N SER A 173 -8.85 -16.69 7.45
CA SER A 173 -10.03 -17.27 6.82
C SER A 173 -10.13 -16.90 5.34
N ILE A 174 -9.72 -17.80 4.45
CA ILE A 174 -9.83 -17.61 2.99
C ILE A 174 -11.30 -17.43 2.55
N PRO A 175 -12.28 -18.25 2.99
CA PRO A 175 -13.68 -18.07 2.61
C PRO A 175 -14.22 -16.72 3.10
N GLY A 176 -13.81 -16.30 4.30
CA GLY A 176 -14.16 -15.00 4.82
C GLY A 176 -13.56 -13.87 3.98
N ALA A 177 -12.30 -13.97 3.54
CA ALA A 177 -11.69 -12.98 2.65
C ALA A 177 -12.42 -12.84 1.30
N ILE A 178 -12.94 -13.95 0.74
CA ILE A 178 -13.76 -13.92 -0.50
C ILE A 178 -15.08 -13.19 -0.26
N ILE A 179 -15.77 -13.50 0.85
CA ILE A 179 -17.02 -12.82 1.19
C ILE A 179 -16.74 -11.34 1.47
N GLY A 180 -15.64 -11.05 2.18
CA GLY A 180 -15.19 -9.69 2.49
C GLY A 180 -14.89 -8.89 1.22
N SER A 181 -14.23 -9.48 0.22
CA SER A 181 -13.94 -8.81 -1.05
C SER A 181 -15.20 -8.54 -1.86
N LEU A 182 -16.15 -9.47 -1.87
CA LEU A 182 -17.45 -9.27 -2.52
C LEU A 182 -18.27 -8.18 -1.83
N ILE A 183 -18.31 -8.16 -0.49
CA ILE A 183 -19.02 -7.12 0.26
C ILE A 183 -18.38 -5.76 0.02
N VAL A 184 -17.07 -5.63 0.18
CA VAL A 184 -16.35 -4.35 -0.04
C VAL A 184 -16.51 -3.87 -1.48
N GLY A 185 -16.38 -4.78 -2.45
CA GLY A 185 -16.60 -4.49 -3.87
C GLY A 185 -18.03 -4.05 -4.16
N PHE A 186 -19.04 -4.73 -3.59
CA PHE A 186 -20.45 -4.39 -3.73
C PHE A 186 -20.78 -3.04 -3.08
N VAL A 187 -20.28 -2.80 -1.87
CA VAL A 187 -20.44 -1.52 -1.16
C VAL A 187 -19.92 -0.39 -2.03
N ARG A 188 -18.69 -0.51 -2.57
CA ARG A 188 -18.10 0.49 -3.46
C ARG A 188 -18.90 0.67 -4.76
N ALA A 189 -19.32 -0.43 -5.38
CA ALA A 189 -20.10 -0.39 -6.61
C ALA A 189 -21.49 0.25 -6.40
N LEU A 190 -22.10 0.06 -5.22
CA LEU A 190 -23.40 0.64 -4.87
C LEU A 190 -23.29 2.09 -4.39
N SER A 191 -22.22 2.44 -3.66
CA SER A 191 -22.05 3.79 -3.12
C SER A 191 -21.87 4.83 -4.22
N SER A 192 -21.14 4.51 -5.28
CA SER A 192 -20.88 5.47 -6.36
C SER A 192 -22.18 5.99 -7.02
N PRO A 193 -23.11 5.16 -7.53
CA PRO A 193 -24.38 5.63 -8.08
C PRO A 193 -25.27 6.36 -7.06
N VAL A 194 -25.31 5.89 -5.81
CA VAL A 194 -26.14 6.51 -4.75
C VAL A 194 -25.62 7.91 -4.43
N LEU A 195 -24.30 8.08 -4.28
CA LEU A 195 -23.66 9.35 -3.98
C LEU A 195 -23.77 10.34 -5.14
N ILE A 196 -23.73 9.86 -6.39
CA ILE A 196 -24.01 10.67 -7.58
C ILE A 196 -25.50 11.09 -7.59
N GLY A 197 -26.41 10.18 -7.27
CA GLY A 197 -27.87 10.37 -7.33
C GLY A 197 -28.44 11.34 -6.30
N ILE A 198 -27.77 11.54 -5.15
CA ILE A 198 -28.11 12.57 -4.15
C ILE A 198 -27.96 13.99 -4.73
N GLY A 199 -27.28 14.13 -5.87
CA GLY A 199 -27.19 15.37 -6.65
C GLY A 199 -26.22 16.40 -6.08
N GLN A 200 -26.28 17.61 -6.65
CA GLN A 200 -25.56 18.80 -6.22
C GLN A 200 -26.54 19.83 -5.62
N PRO A 201 -27.38 19.49 -4.62
CA PRO A 201 -28.49 20.36 -4.20
C PRO A 201 -28.04 21.73 -3.64
N LEU A 202 -26.72 21.96 -3.48
CA LEU A 202 -26.14 23.20 -2.94
C LEU A 202 -25.00 23.78 -3.80
N GLY A 203 -24.77 23.30 -5.04
CA GLY A 203 -23.60 23.70 -5.83
C GLY A 203 -22.24 23.34 -5.19
N ARG A 204 -22.24 22.41 -4.22
CA ARG A 204 -21.07 21.95 -3.46
C ARG A 204 -20.43 20.73 -4.09
N SER A 205 -19.11 20.79 -4.34
CA SER A 205 -18.37 19.79 -5.09
C SER A 205 -18.48 18.35 -4.57
N ASN A 206 -18.64 17.41 -5.51
CA ASN A 206 -18.10 16.04 -5.51
C ASN A 206 -18.41 15.11 -4.31
N TYR A 207 -19.69 14.88 -3.96
CA TYR A 207 -20.10 13.72 -3.13
C TYR A 207 -19.58 12.37 -3.67
N THR A 208 -19.25 12.31 -4.97
CA THR A 208 -18.59 11.16 -5.61
C THR A 208 -17.21 10.85 -5.01
N ALA A 209 -16.50 11.84 -4.46
CA ALA A 209 -15.23 11.62 -3.78
C ALA A 209 -15.40 10.78 -2.50
N LEU A 210 -16.59 10.80 -1.87
CA LEU A 210 -16.91 9.97 -0.70
C LEU A 210 -17.05 8.48 -1.04
N ASP A 211 -17.15 8.10 -2.32
CA ASP A 211 -17.15 6.69 -2.73
C ASP A 211 -15.91 5.95 -2.23
N GLY A 212 -14.76 6.63 -2.25
CA GLY A 212 -13.51 6.09 -1.71
C GLY A 212 -13.53 5.83 -0.21
N VAL A 213 -14.44 6.47 0.54
CA VAL A 213 -14.52 6.41 2.01
C VAL A 213 -15.42 5.29 2.50
N MET A 214 -16.42 4.91 1.70
CA MET A 214 -17.45 3.95 2.11
C MET A 214 -16.89 2.61 2.57
N PRO A 215 -15.92 1.97 1.88
CA PRO A 215 -15.29 0.74 2.38
C PRO A 215 -14.74 0.85 3.80
N TYR A 216 -14.16 2.00 4.17
CA TYR A 216 -13.56 2.22 5.49
C TYR A 216 -14.62 2.45 6.57
N ILE A 217 -15.68 3.20 6.26
CA ILE A 217 -16.79 3.40 7.20
C ILE A 217 -17.47 2.07 7.48
N PHE A 218 -17.74 1.28 6.43
CA PHE A 218 -18.31 -0.06 6.56
C PHE A 218 -17.39 -1.00 7.34
N LEU A 219 -16.08 -0.97 7.08
CA LEU A 219 -15.10 -1.73 7.85
C LEU A 219 -15.17 -1.41 9.34
N ILE A 220 -15.10 -0.13 9.70
CA ILE A 220 -15.14 0.32 11.10
C ILE A 220 -16.47 -0.08 11.74
N ALA A 221 -17.59 0.14 11.05
CA ALA A 221 -18.91 -0.25 11.54
C ALA A 221 -19.00 -1.77 11.80
N ILE A 222 -18.47 -2.60 10.91
CA ILE A 222 -18.50 -4.05 11.08
C ILE A 222 -17.58 -4.49 12.21
N LEU A 223 -16.37 -3.93 12.33
CA LEU A 223 -15.48 -4.25 13.44
C LEU A 223 -16.06 -3.86 14.81
N MET A 224 -16.84 -2.78 14.86
CA MET A 224 -17.55 -2.38 16.09
C MET A 224 -18.66 -3.36 16.47
N ILE A 225 -19.30 -4.01 15.50
CA ILE A 225 -20.38 -4.98 15.74
C ILE A 225 -19.83 -6.40 15.93
N MET A 226 -18.85 -6.79 15.12
CA MET A 226 -18.23 -8.11 15.02
C MET A 226 -16.69 -7.98 14.97
N PRO A 227 -16.02 -7.84 16.13
CA PRO A 227 -14.58 -7.57 16.21
C PRO A 227 -13.70 -8.69 15.65
N GLU A 228 -14.19 -9.94 15.65
CA GLU A 228 -13.48 -11.11 15.11
C GLU A 228 -13.72 -11.31 13.60
N GLY A 229 -14.54 -10.45 12.97
CA GLY A 229 -14.90 -10.54 11.55
C GLY A 229 -15.94 -11.62 11.21
N ILE A 230 -16.36 -11.69 9.95
CA ILE A 230 -17.43 -12.61 9.49
C ILE A 230 -16.92 -14.06 9.39
N GLY A 231 -15.62 -14.24 9.14
CA GLY A 231 -15.01 -15.56 8.97
C GLY A 231 -15.11 -16.43 10.23
N ASP A 232 -14.82 -15.86 11.39
CA ASP A 232 -14.92 -16.57 12.68
C ASP A 232 -16.38 -17.00 12.99
N ALA A 233 -17.35 -16.10 12.76
CA ALA A 233 -18.77 -16.42 12.93
C ALA A 233 -19.20 -17.61 12.05
N TYR A 234 -18.71 -17.66 10.81
CA TYR A 234 -18.95 -18.79 9.91
C TYR A 234 -18.32 -20.09 10.42
N GLU A 235 -17.09 -20.04 10.96
CA GLU A 235 -16.44 -21.20 11.56
C GLU A 235 -17.22 -21.72 12.78
N LYS A 236 -17.58 -20.85 13.74
CA LYS A 236 -18.39 -21.22 14.90
C LYS A 236 -19.72 -21.84 14.49
N TRP A 237 -20.39 -21.27 13.48
CA TRP A 237 -21.63 -21.84 12.94
C TRP A 237 -21.41 -23.20 12.29
N LYS A 238 -20.34 -23.36 11.50
CA LYS A 238 -19.98 -24.64 10.85
C LYS A 238 -19.70 -25.71 11.90
N VAL A 239 -18.91 -25.41 12.94
CA VAL A 239 -18.61 -26.33 14.05
C VAL A 239 -19.88 -26.75 14.77
N ASN A 240 -20.75 -25.79 15.12
CA ASN A 240 -22.02 -26.09 15.78
C ASN A 240 -22.95 -26.96 14.92
N ARG A 241 -22.99 -26.69 13.60
CA ARG A 241 -23.77 -27.52 12.66
C ARG A 241 -23.22 -28.93 12.57
N LEU A 242 -21.89 -29.08 12.46
CA LEU A 242 -21.24 -30.39 12.40
C LEU A 242 -21.47 -31.18 13.70
N ARG A 243 -21.40 -30.52 14.86
CA ARG A 243 -21.73 -31.12 16.17
C ARG A 243 -23.17 -31.66 16.19
N LYS A 244 -24.15 -30.84 15.80
CA LYS A 244 -25.57 -31.25 15.71
C LYS A 244 -25.80 -32.40 14.71
N ARG A 245 -25.05 -32.44 13.60
CA ARG A 245 -25.11 -33.56 12.63
C ARG A 245 -24.46 -34.83 13.17
N ALA A 246 -23.39 -34.71 13.95
CA ALA A 246 -22.73 -35.86 14.58
C ALA A 246 -23.63 -36.52 15.64
N GLU A 247 -24.48 -35.73 16.30
CA GLU A 247 -25.50 -36.22 17.24
C GLU A 247 -26.63 -37.04 16.55
N GLN A 248 -26.77 -37.00 15.22
CA GLN A 248 -27.74 -37.84 14.49
C GLN A 248 -27.16 -39.24 14.16
N VAL A 249 -27.63 -40.23 14.92
CA VAL A 249 -27.08 -41.60 15.09
C VAL A 249 -27.35 -42.59 13.93
N SER A 250 -28.03 -42.24 12.84
CA SER A 250 -28.34 -43.23 11.78
C SER A 250 -27.18 -43.45 10.80
N ALA A 251 -26.67 -44.69 10.73
CA ALA A 251 -25.69 -45.11 9.71
C ALA A 251 -26.28 -44.99 8.28
N PRO A 252 -25.52 -44.50 7.30
CA PRO A 252 -26.01 -44.31 5.94
C PRO A 252 -26.28 -45.66 5.23
N SER A 253 -27.35 -45.72 4.43
CA SER A 253 -27.74 -46.92 3.66
C SER A 253 -26.74 -47.19 2.52
N LYS A 254 -26.02 -48.32 2.58
CA LYS A 254 -25.06 -48.74 1.52
C LYS A 254 -25.72 -48.99 0.16
N LYS A 255 -26.96 -49.52 0.15
CA LYS A 255 -27.71 -49.77 -1.09
C LYS A 255 -28.05 -48.48 -1.83
N THR A 256 -28.48 -47.46 -1.09
CA THR A 256 -28.79 -46.14 -1.66
C THR A 256 -27.52 -45.47 -2.21
N GLY A 257 -26.38 -45.63 -1.53
CA GLY A 257 -25.08 -45.16 -2.03
C GLY A 257 -24.67 -45.82 -3.33
N ALA A 258 -24.79 -47.15 -3.42
CA ALA A 258 -24.46 -47.88 -4.64
C ALA A 258 -25.35 -47.48 -5.84
N VAL A 259 -26.66 -47.29 -5.62
CA VAL A 259 -27.58 -46.81 -6.67
C VAL A 259 -27.17 -45.42 -7.17
N LEU A 260 -26.83 -44.50 -6.25
CA LEU A 260 -26.38 -43.16 -6.60
C LEU A 260 -25.05 -43.16 -7.38
N ALA A 261 -24.20 -44.17 -7.18
CA ALA A 261 -22.93 -44.35 -7.90
C ALA A 261 -23.13 -44.81 -9.35
N PHE A 262 -24.07 -45.72 -9.61
CA PHE A 262 -24.35 -46.22 -10.96
C PHE A 262 -25.12 -45.22 -11.82
N LEU A 263 -25.97 -44.40 -11.20
CA LEU A 263 -26.65 -43.31 -11.89
C LEU A 263 -25.66 -42.23 -12.33
N PRO A 264 -26.01 -41.37 -13.30
CA PRO A 264 -25.19 -40.22 -13.69
C PRO A 264 -24.83 -39.31 -12.49
N THR A 265 -25.63 -39.35 -11.41
CA THR A 265 -25.33 -38.70 -10.13
C THR A 265 -23.99 -39.11 -9.51
N GLY A 266 -23.44 -40.27 -9.90
CA GLY A 266 -22.13 -40.76 -9.47
C GLY A 266 -20.99 -39.88 -9.95
N MET A 267 -21.12 -39.23 -11.12
CA MET A 267 -20.11 -38.27 -11.61
C MET A 267 -19.96 -37.09 -10.63
N PHE A 268 -21.05 -36.67 -9.99
CA PHE A 268 -21.05 -35.62 -8.97
C PHE A 268 -20.68 -36.12 -7.57
N GLY A 269 -20.32 -37.40 -7.41
CA GLY A 269 -19.90 -37.96 -6.12
C GLY A 269 -20.99 -38.03 -5.06
N LEU A 270 -22.27 -38.00 -5.45
CA LEU A 270 -23.42 -38.02 -4.53
C LEU A 270 -23.48 -39.30 -3.68
N HIS A 271 -22.97 -40.43 -4.18
CA HIS A 271 -22.84 -41.67 -3.40
C HIS A 271 -21.91 -41.51 -2.21
N ASN A 272 -20.77 -40.83 -2.41
CA ASN A 272 -19.81 -40.57 -1.34
C ASN A 272 -20.37 -39.58 -0.31
N MET A 273 -21.09 -38.54 -0.76
CA MET A 273 -21.77 -37.61 0.15
C MET A 273 -22.83 -38.32 1.00
N GLN A 274 -23.61 -39.22 0.38
CA GLN A 274 -24.59 -40.04 1.08
C GLN A 274 -23.95 -41.00 2.09
N GLN A 275 -22.74 -41.48 1.83
CA GLN A 275 -21.92 -42.29 2.75
C GLN A 275 -21.13 -41.46 3.78
N ARG A 276 -21.41 -40.16 3.93
CA ARG A 276 -20.68 -39.22 4.81
C ARG A 276 -19.19 -39.06 4.47
N LYS A 277 -18.75 -39.51 3.29
CA LYS A 277 -17.41 -39.26 2.70
C LYS A 277 -17.44 -37.95 1.89
N GLU A 278 -17.79 -36.84 2.55
CA GLU A 278 -18.05 -35.55 1.89
C GLU A 278 -16.85 -35.04 1.08
N SER A 279 -15.62 -35.23 1.56
CA SER A 279 -14.41 -34.77 0.86
C SER A 279 -14.24 -35.40 -0.52
N ARG A 280 -14.51 -36.70 -0.63
CA ARG A 280 -14.38 -37.48 -1.87
C ARG A 280 -15.50 -37.14 -2.84
N GLY A 281 -16.73 -37.03 -2.34
CA GLY A 281 -17.88 -36.59 -3.13
C GLY A 281 -17.71 -35.19 -3.70
N GLN A 282 -17.25 -34.23 -2.87
CA GLN A 282 -16.94 -32.87 -3.33
C GLN A 282 -15.85 -32.84 -4.39
N SER A 283 -14.80 -33.64 -4.27
CA SER A 283 -13.73 -33.69 -5.28
C SER A 283 -14.23 -34.18 -6.64
N MET A 284 -15.11 -35.21 -6.66
CA MET A 284 -15.74 -35.70 -7.89
C MET A 284 -16.65 -34.64 -8.51
N MET A 285 -17.49 -34.00 -7.68
CA MET A 285 -18.34 -32.88 -8.10
C MET A 285 -17.54 -31.72 -8.72
N ILE A 286 -16.47 -31.28 -8.06
CA ILE A 286 -15.61 -30.18 -8.53
C ILE A 286 -14.95 -30.55 -9.85
N ALA A 287 -14.47 -31.80 -10.02
CA ALA A 287 -13.89 -32.25 -11.27
C ALA A 287 -14.92 -32.20 -12.40
N SER A 288 -16.10 -32.81 -12.23
CA SER A 288 -17.12 -32.86 -13.27
C SER A 288 -17.70 -31.50 -13.63
N ILE A 289 -18.05 -30.66 -12.63
CA ILE A 289 -18.56 -29.31 -12.87
C ILE A 289 -17.45 -28.41 -13.43
N GLY A 290 -16.23 -28.55 -12.94
CA GLY A 290 -15.07 -27.80 -13.42
C GLY A 290 -14.80 -28.05 -14.91
N ALA A 291 -14.88 -29.31 -15.35
CA ALA A 291 -14.77 -29.67 -16.76
C ALA A 291 -15.87 -29.01 -17.62
N TYR A 292 -17.11 -28.96 -17.13
CA TYR A 292 -18.22 -28.28 -17.83
C TYR A 292 -17.98 -26.78 -17.98
N VAL A 293 -17.64 -26.13 -16.87
CA VAL A 293 -17.41 -24.68 -16.82
C VAL A 293 -16.23 -24.31 -17.70
N PHE A 294 -15.15 -25.09 -17.66
CA PHE A 294 -14.00 -24.90 -18.53
C PHE A 294 -14.37 -25.01 -20.00
N HIS A 295 -15.18 -25.99 -20.39
CA HIS A 295 -15.66 -26.12 -21.77
C HIS A 295 -16.58 -24.99 -22.21
N ARG A 296 -17.52 -24.53 -21.38
CA ARG A 296 -18.33 -23.36 -21.75
C ARG A 296 -17.48 -22.11 -21.91
N LEU A 297 -16.43 -21.97 -21.12
CA LEU A 297 -15.47 -20.89 -21.26
C LEU A 297 -14.67 -21.06 -22.56
N SER A 298 -13.99 -22.19 -22.76
CA SER A 298 -13.15 -22.44 -23.94
C SER A 298 -13.93 -22.28 -25.24
N ASN A 299 -15.17 -22.77 -25.31
CA ASN A 299 -15.99 -22.67 -26.51
C ASN A 299 -16.45 -21.24 -26.75
N PHE A 300 -16.69 -20.48 -25.68
CA PHE A 300 -16.98 -19.06 -25.80
C PHE A 300 -15.75 -18.27 -26.29
N ILE A 301 -14.57 -18.57 -25.74
CA ILE A 301 -13.29 -17.97 -26.15
C ILE A 301 -13.04 -18.29 -27.63
N GLY A 302 -13.08 -19.58 -28.00
CA GLY A 302 -12.89 -20.05 -29.37
C GLY A 302 -13.83 -19.35 -30.34
N ALA A 303 -15.16 -19.42 -30.11
CA ALA A 303 -16.16 -18.87 -31.03
C ALA A 303 -16.06 -17.34 -31.24
N ASN A 304 -15.54 -16.59 -30.27
CA ASN A 304 -15.41 -15.12 -30.35
C ASN A 304 -13.94 -14.67 -30.54
N SER A 305 -13.08 -15.57 -31.00
CA SER A 305 -11.67 -15.28 -31.29
C SER A 305 -11.30 -15.66 -32.71
N PHE A 306 -10.01 -15.59 -33.05
CA PHE A 306 -9.46 -16.07 -34.32
C PHE A 306 -8.97 -17.52 -34.25
N SER A 307 -9.52 -18.35 -33.35
CA SER A 307 -9.20 -19.78 -33.35
C SER A 307 -9.65 -20.42 -34.67
N GLU A 308 -8.99 -21.50 -35.07
CA GLU A 308 -9.30 -22.19 -36.32
C GLU A 308 -10.78 -22.62 -36.37
N GLY A 309 -11.47 -22.27 -37.47
CA GLY A 309 -12.90 -22.57 -37.66
C GLY A 309 -13.88 -21.79 -36.78
N ALA A 310 -13.45 -20.76 -36.05
CA ALA A 310 -14.34 -19.93 -35.25
C ALA A 310 -15.19 -18.98 -36.11
N CYS A 311 -16.50 -18.93 -35.84
CA CYS A 311 -17.43 -17.99 -36.47
C CYS A 311 -18.39 -17.41 -35.43
N SER A 312 -18.18 -16.14 -35.11
CA SER A 312 -19.00 -15.31 -34.22
C SER A 312 -20.36 -14.99 -34.84
N GLN A 313 -21.26 -14.37 -34.07
CA GLN A 313 -22.57 -13.94 -34.59
C GLN A 313 -22.41 -13.01 -35.81
N THR A 314 -21.46 -12.09 -35.78
CA THR A 314 -21.17 -11.18 -36.91
C THR A 314 -20.68 -11.93 -38.16
N CYS A 315 -19.95 -13.03 -37.98
CA CYS A 315 -19.55 -13.92 -39.08
C CYS A 315 -20.78 -14.70 -39.61
N GLN A 316 -21.67 -15.17 -38.75
CA GLN A 316 -22.89 -15.89 -39.13
C GLN A 316 -23.91 -15.01 -39.86
N ASP A 317 -23.98 -13.72 -39.52
CA ASP A 317 -24.92 -12.77 -40.11
C ASP A 317 -24.48 -12.30 -41.51
N ASN A 318 -23.20 -12.48 -41.89
CA ASN A 318 -22.67 -12.12 -43.20
C ASN A 318 -22.62 -13.34 -44.15
N GLU A 319 -23.51 -13.35 -45.15
CA GLU A 319 -23.49 -14.39 -46.19
C GLU A 319 -22.16 -14.37 -46.96
N GLY A 320 -21.43 -15.50 -46.94
CA GLY A 320 -20.17 -15.68 -47.69
C GLY A 320 -18.89 -15.65 -46.85
N VAL A 321 -18.98 -15.42 -45.53
CA VAL A 321 -17.85 -15.48 -44.60
C VAL A 321 -17.92 -16.77 -43.78
N SER A 322 -16.82 -17.53 -43.72
CA SER A 322 -16.75 -18.82 -43.02
C SER A 322 -16.07 -18.76 -41.66
N SER A 323 -15.29 -17.70 -41.40
CA SER A 323 -14.56 -17.53 -40.14
C SER A 323 -14.42 -16.07 -39.70
N ASN A 324 -14.16 -15.87 -38.41
CA ASN A 324 -13.84 -14.54 -37.85
C ASN A 324 -12.57 -13.93 -38.46
N LEU A 325 -11.60 -14.77 -38.83
CA LEU A 325 -10.35 -14.31 -39.44
C LEU A 325 -10.61 -13.78 -40.86
N GLU A 326 -11.44 -14.48 -41.64
CA GLU A 326 -11.86 -14.06 -42.98
C GLU A 326 -12.63 -12.72 -42.96
N LEU A 327 -13.39 -12.46 -41.89
CA LEU A 327 -14.09 -11.18 -41.69
C LEU A 327 -13.11 -9.98 -41.58
N VAL A 328 -11.86 -10.22 -41.16
CA VAL A 328 -10.84 -9.18 -41.00
C VAL A 328 -9.86 -9.15 -42.17
N THR A 329 -9.38 -10.32 -42.62
CA THR A 329 -8.39 -10.42 -43.69
C THR A 329 -9.01 -10.36 -45.10
N GLY A 330 -10.31 -10.66 -45.21
CA GLY A 330 -10.99 -10.85 -46.50
C GLY A 330 -10.51 -12.10 -47.26
N ARG A 331 -9.72 -12.97 -46.62
CA ARG A 331 -9.15 -14.19 -47.22
C ARG A 331 -9.75 -15.42 -46.54
N SER A 332 -10.19 -16.39 -47.34
CA SER A 332 -10.83 -17.63 -46.88
C SER A 332 -9.84 -18.76 -46.57
N ASP A 333 -8.53 -18.49 -46.62
CA ASP A 333 -7.46 -19.48 -46.42
C ASP A 333 -7.18 -19.80 -44.95
N GLY A 334 -7.76 -19.03 -44.01
CA GLY A 334 -7.65 -19.28 -42.58
C GLY A 334 -6.25 -19.11 -42.01
N THR A 335 -5.33 -18.50 -42.75
CA THR A 335 -3.95 -18.25 -42.30
C THR A 335 -3.71 -16.76 -42.11
N LEU A 336 -2.97 -16.39 -41.07
CA LEU A 336 -2.47 -15.03 -40.91
C LEU A 336 -1.18 -14.89 -41.73
N VAL A 337 -1.02 -13.77 -42.42
CA VAL A 337 0.25 -13.40 -43.07
C VAL A 337 0.75 -12.04 -42.57
N ILE A 338 2.04 -11.76 -42.77
CA ILE A 338 2.68 -10.50 -42.33
C ILE A 338 1.99 -9.27 -42.94
N THR A 339 1.43 -9.38 -44.15
CA THR A 339 0.72 -8.28 -44.83
C THR A 339 -0.65 -7.95 -44.25
N ASP A 340 -1.19 -8.79 -43.35
CA ASP A 340 -2.46 -8.52 -42.65
C ASP A 340 -2.27 -7.56 -41.47
N SER A 341 -1.03 -7.14 -41.20
CA SER A 341 -0.72 -6.18 -40.14
C SER A 341 -1.39 -4.82 -40.42
N PRO A 342 -1.93 -4.16 -39.37
CA PRO A 342 -2.61 -2.87 -39.53
C PRO A 342 -1.64 -1.69 -39.69
N PHE A 343 -0.33 -1.93 -39.56
CA PHE A 343 0.66 -0.87 -39.60
C PHE A 343 0.98 -0.49 -41.04
N THR A 344 0.91 0.81 -41.29
CA THR A 344 1.26 1.45 -42.56
C THR A 344 2.36 2.47 -42.34
N GLU A 345 2.89 3.06 -43.42
CA GLU A 345 3.88 4.14 -43.31
C GLU A 345 3.39 5.33 -42.47
N ALA A 346 2.07 5.53 -42.36
CA ALA A 346 1.48 6.57 -41.51
C ALA A 346 1.63 6.32 -40.01
N ASN A 347 1.93 5.08 -39.60
CA ASN A 347 2.17 4.70 -38.20
C ASN A 347 3.64 4.83 -37.80
N ILE A 348 4.51 5.21 -38.73
CA ILE A 348 5.94 5.38 -38.51
C ILE A 348 6.17 6.84 -38.14
N ASP A 349 6.70 7.08 -36.94
CA ASP A 349 7.17 8.40 -36.56
C ASP A 349 8.36 8.84 -37.42
N SER A 350 8.66 10.15 -37.43
CA SER A 350 9.80 10.65 -38.18
C SER A 350 11.09 9.92 -37.77
N PRO A 351 11.97 9.56 -38.74
CA PRO A 351 13.22 8.87 -38.45
C PRO A 351 14.03 9.60 -37.37
N PRO A 352 14.73 8.85 -36.50
CA PRO A 352 15.63 9.39 -35.50
C PRO A 352 16.63 10.39 -36.12
N SER A 353 16.98 11.44 -35.36
CA SER A 353 17.81 12.55 -35.85
C SER A 353 19.23 12.15 -36.28
N ASP A 354 19.68 10.96 -35.90
CA ASP A 354 20.96 10.34 -36.24
C ASP A 354 20.95 9.59 -37.60
N VAL A 355 19.78 9.37 -38.19
CA VAL A 355 19.66 8.79 -39.53
C VAL A 355 19.91 9.87 -40.57
N ALA A 356 20.77 9.60 -41.56
CA ALA A 356 21.02 10.57 -42.62
C ALA A 356 19.77 10.76 -43.52
N PRO A 357 19.47 11.98 -44.03
CA PRO A 357 18.29 12.26 -44.85
C PRO A 357 18.07 11.33 -46.05
N TYR A 358 19.16 10.83 -46.65
CA TYR A 358 19.10 9.91 -47.79
C TYR A 358 18.78 8.45 -47.39
N LEU A 359 18.83 8.12 -46.11
CA LEU A 359 18.48 6.79 -45.56
C LEU A 359 17.08 6.75 -44.94
N HIS A 360 16.36 7.87 -44.91
CA HIS A 360 15.05 7.96 -44.26
C HIS A 360 14.04 6.98 -44.88
N GLU A 361 14.03 6.84 -46.20
CA GLU A 361 13.11 5.95 -46.93
C GLU A 361 13.44 4.47 -46.67
N SER A 362 14.72 4.10 -46.71
CA SER A 362 15.16 2.73 -46.40
C SER A 362 14.94 2.37 -44.92
N TRP A 363 15.16 3.32 -44.02
CA TRP A 363 14.90 3.13 -42.59
C TRP A 363 13.41 2.91 -42.34
N ALA A 364 12.54 3.74 -42.94
CA ALA A 364 11.10 3.60 -42.78
C ALA A 364 10.60 2.24 -43.27
N ALA A 365 11.09 1.77 -44.42
CA ALA A 365 10.73 0.46 -44.95
C ALA A 365 11.17 -0.70 -44.03
N GLU A 366 12.41 -0.66 -43.51
CA GLU A 366 12.92 -1.68 -42.59
C GLU A 366 12.18 -1.64 -41.24
N HIS A 367 11.86 -0.46 -40.75
CA HIS A 367 11.12 -0.27 -39.51
C HIS A 367 9.69 -0.82 -39.63
N LEU A 368 9.00 -0.51 -40.73
CA LEU A 368 7.66 -1.03 -41.02
C LEU A 368 7.66 -2.55 -41.08
N GLN A 369 8.63 -3.14 -41.79
CA GLN A 369 8.76 -4.59 -41.87
C GLN A 369 8.96 -5.21 -40.48
N SER A 370 9.83 -4.63 -39.65
CA SER A 370 10.06 -5.10 -38.28
C SER A 370 8.79 -5.02 -37.42
N MET A 371 7.99 -3.95 -37.57
CA MET A 371 6.70 -3.84 -36.86
C MET A 371 5.73 -4.94 -37.29
N ASN A 372 5.64 -5.19 -38.60
CA ASN A 372 4.72 -6.18 -39.17
C ASN A 372 5.11 -7.61 -38.78
N GLU A 373 6.41 -7.94 -38.75
CA GLU A 373 6.93 -9.23 -38.28
C GLU A 373 6.65 -9.44 -36.79
N LYS A 374 6.90 -8.43 -35.94
CA LYS A 374 6.62 -8.53 -34.50
C LYS A 374 5.14 -8.66 -34.20
N TRP A 375 4.29 -7.94 -34.93
CA TRP A 375 2.85 -8.08 -34.83
C TRP A 375 2.39 -9.48 -35.24
N TYR A 376 2.94 -9.99 -36.33
CA TYR A 376 2.66 -11.33 -36.82
C TYR A 376 3.04 -12.41 -35.79
N ASP A 377 4.26 -12.34 -35.24
CA ASP A 377 4.73 -13.28 -34.22
C ASP A 377 3.85 -13.25 -32.97
N LEU A 378 3.44 -12.05 -32.53
CA LEU A 378 2.54 -11.88 -31.40
C LEU A 378 1.17 -12.52 -31.68
N MET A 379 0.53 -12.15 -32.80
CA MET A 379 -0.79 -12.67 -33.17
C MET A 379 -0.78 -14.17 -33.42
N SER A 380 0.25 -14.69 -34.09
CA SER A 380 0.43 -16.13 -34.30
C SER A 380 0.57 -16.89 -32.99
N GLY A 381 1.37 -16.36 -32.05
CA GLY A 381 1.50 -16.92 -30.70
C GLY A 381 0.17 -16.92 -29.92
N GLU A 382 -0.60 -15.83 -30.01
CA GLU A 382 -1.92 -15.73 -29.37
C GLU A 382 -2.94 -16.69 -29.98
N MET A 383 -3.01 -16.80 -31.31
CA MET A 383 -3.90 -17.75 -31.99
C MET A 383 -3.56 -19.20 -31.65
N MET A 384 -2.27 -19.55 -31.57
CA MET A 384 -1.84 -20.87 -31.12
C MET A 384 -2.36 -21.17 -29.69
N LEU A 385 -2.26 -20.20 -28.78
CA LEU A 385 -2.74 -20.37 -27.41
C LEU A 385 -4.27 -20.53 -27.36
N LEU A 386 -5.00 -19.76 -28.16
CA LEU A 386 -6.47 -19.84 -28.27
C LEU A 386 -6.92 -21.20 -28.82
N ASP A 387 -6.24 -21.71 -29.83
CA ASP A 387 -6.52 -23.03 -30.41
C ASP A 387 -6.28 -24.16 -29.40
N ILE A 388 -5.18 -24.09 -28.65
CA ILE A 388 -4.89 -25.01 -27.56
C ILE A 388 -6.02 -24.98 -26.52
N ILE A 389 -6.47 -23.79 -26.08
CA ILE A 389 -7.53 -23.64 -25.07
C ILE A 389 -8.86 -24.22 -25.57
N SER A 390 -9.25 -23.90 -26.80
CA SER A 390 -10.47 -24.40 -27.45
C SER A 390 -10.46 -25.92 -27.50
N THR A 391 -9.38 -26.49 -28.05
CA THR A 391 -9.19 -27.93 -28.22
C THR A 391 -9.15 -28.67 -26.88
N LEU A 392 -8.46 -28.11 -25.86
CA LEU A 392 -8.42 -28.71 -24.52
C LEU A 392 -9.82 -28.82 -23.91
N GLY A 393 -10.66 -27.80 -24.11
CA GLY A 393 -12.01 -27.77 -23.56
C GLY A 393 -12.92 -28.84 -24.14
N ASP A 394 -12.86 -29.03 -25.46
CA ASP A 394 -13.61 -30.08 -26.16
C ASP A 394 -13.18 -31.49 -25.76
N ILE A 395 -11.90 -31.69 -25.40
CA ILE A 395 -11.39 -32.98 -24.92
C ILE A 395 -11.73 -33.22 -23.43
N ILE A 396 -11.51 -32.23 -22.57
CA ILE A 396 -11.64 -32.38 -21.11
C ILE A 396 -13.10 -32.62 -20.71
N TRP A 397 -14.06 -31.95 -21.37
CA TRP A 397 -15.47 -32.03 -20.99
C TRP A 397 -16.08 -33.43 -21.05
N PRO A 398 -15.95 -34.22 -22.13
CA PRO A 398 -16.43 -35.60 -22.12
C PRO A 398 -15.51 -36.52 -21.31
N ALA A 399 -14.17 -36.34 -21.41
CA ALA A 399 -13.23 -37.30 -20.85
C ALA A 399 -13.23 -37.32 -19.31
N LEU A 400 -13.17 -36.15 -18.66
CA LEU A 400 -13.02 -36.08 -17.21
C LEU A 400 -14.25 -36.60 -16.45
N PRO A 401 -15.49 -36.19 -16.77
CA PRO A 401 -16.67 -36.71 -16.10
C PRO A 401 -16.94 -38.17 -16.40
N LEU A 402 -16.61 -38.68 -17.60
CA LEU A 402 -16.65 -40.12 -17.90
C LEU A 402 -15.69 -40.91 -17.01
N LEU A 403 -14.45 -40.44 -16.85
CA LEU A 403 -13.47 -41.07 -15.95
C LEU A 403 -13.94 -41.04 -14.49
N VAL A 404 -14.45 -39.91 -14.02
CA VAL A 404 -14.99 -39.77 -12.66
C VAL A 404 -16.20 -40.68 -12.44
N TRP A 405 -17.07 -40.81 -13.45
CA TRP A 405 -18.22 -41.71 -13.38
C TRP A 405 -17.81 -43.18 -13.37
N LEU A 406 -16.81 -43.58 -14.16
CA LEU A 406 -16.23 -44.94 -14.11
C LEU A 406 -15.69 -45.26 -12.71
N VAL A 407 -15.00 -44.31 -12.07
CA VAL A 407 -14.55 -44.45 -10.68
C VAL A 407 -15.73 -44.59 -9.72
N ALA A 408 -16.79 -43.79 -9.91
CA ALA A 408 -18.00 -43.89 -9.09
C ALA A 408 -18.65 -45.27 -9.19
N ILE A 409 -18.76 -45.83 -10.39
CA ILE A 409 -19.30 -47.18 -10.63
C ILE A 409 -18.50 -48.24 -9.87
N VAL A 410 -17.16 -48.18 -9.92
CA VAL A 410 -16.29 -49.12 -9.17
C VAL A 410 -16.49 -48.97 -7.66
N GLU A 411 -16.57 -47.74 -7.16
CA GLU A 411 -16.87 -47.47 -5.75
C GLU A 411 -18.25 -47.98 -5.33
N GLY A 412 -19.25 -47.87 -6.22
CA GLY A 412 -20.60 -48.43 -6.03
C GLY A 412 -20.59 -49.95 -5.89
N VAL A 413 -19.79 -50.65 -6.69
CA VAL A 413 -19.60 -52.11 -6.57
C VAL A 413 -18.93 -52.47 -5.24
N TYR A 414 -17.91 -51.72 -4.81
CA TYR A 414 -17.22 -51.97 -3.54
C TYR A 414 -18.15 -51.74 -2.34
N LEU A 415 -19.00 -50.71 -2.40
CA LEU A 415 -20.05 -50.44 -1.41
C LEU A 415 -21.04 -51.61 -1.26
N LEU A 416 -21.45 -52.24 -2.36
CA LEU A 416 -22.30 -53.44 -2.33
C LEU A 416 -21.58 -54.67 -1.77
N GLN A 417 -20.28 -54.79 -2.03
CA GLN A 417 -19.43 -55.86 -1.48
C GLN A 417 -19.05 -55.63 -0.01
N GLY A 418 -19.43 -54.49 0.57
CA GLY A 418 -19.06 -54.13 1.95
C GLY A 418 -17.57 -53.80 2.13
N ARG A 419 -16.85 -53.57 1.03
CA ARG A 419 -15.44 -53.14 1.02
C ARG A 419 -15.35 -51.63 1.19
N ASP A 420 -14.47 -51.18 2.08
CA ASP A 420 -14.15 -49.76 2.28
C ASP A 420 -12.80 -49.34 1.67
N ASP A 421 -12.17 -50.25 0.91
CA ASP A 421 -10.90 -50.02 0.22
C ASP A 421 -11.05 -48.97 -0.88
N ASP A 422 -10.00 -48.17 -1.08
CA ASP A 422 -9.98 -47.16 -2.15
C ASP A 422 -9.56 -47.80 -3.48
N PRO A 423 -10.44 -47.84 -4.51
CA PRO A 423 -10.16 -48.50 -5.78
C PRO A 423 -9.02 -47.84 -6.57
N LEU A 424 -8.70 -46.57 -6.31
CA LEU A 424 -7.65 -45.84 -7.01
C LEU A 424 -6.27 -46.02 -6.36
N ARG A 425 -6.20 -46.50 -5.12
CA ARG A 425 -4.94 -46.63 -4.36
C ARG A 425 -3.85 -47.45 -5.06
N PRO A 426 -4.15 -48.58 -5.74
CA PRO A 426 -3.14 -49.36 -6.46
C PRO A 426 -2.59 -48.64 -7.70
N ILE A 427 -3.42 -47.80 -8.34
CA ILE A 427 -3.05 -47.02 -9.51
C ILE A 427 -2.20 -45.83 -9.06
N ILE A 428 -2.65 -45.13 -8.01
CA ILE A 428 -1.93 -44.00 -7.42
C ILE A 428 -0.56 -44.44 -6.92
N SER A 429 -0.45 -45.59 -6.25
CA SER A 429 0.86 -46.08 -5.78
C SER A 429 1.79 -46.39 -6.95
N LYS A 430 1.30 -47.01 -8.03
CA LYS A 430 2.10 -47.22 -9.24
C LYS A 430 2.51 -45.91 -9.91
N PHE A 431 1.65 -44.90 -9.88
CA PHE A 431 1.96 -43.58 -10.40
C PHE A 431 2.98 -42.86 -9.51
N GLU A 432 2.84 -42.90 -8.18
CA GLU A 432 3.84 -42.40 -7.22
C GLU A 432 5.19 -43.12 -7.41
N ASP A 433 5.20 -44.43 -7.61
CA ASP A 433 6.40 -45.21 -7.90
C ASP A 433 7.04 -44.80 -9.25
N ALA A 434 6.24 -44.62 -10.30
CA ALA A 434 6.71 -44.16 -11.62
C ALA A 434 7.16 -42.68 -11.65
N THR A 435 6.52 -41.83 -10.84
CA THR A 435 6.91 -40.41 -10.73
C THR A 435 8.14 -40.26 -9.85
N SER A 436 8.31 -41.13 -8.84
CA SER A 436 9.54 -41.20 -8.05
C SER A 436 10.73 -41.72 -8.86
N SER A 437 10.49 -42.61 -9.83
CA SER A 437 11.52 -43.07 -10.77
C SER A 437 11.86 -42.03 -11.83
N THR A 438 10.91 -41.22 -12.29
CA THR A 438 11.17 -40.07 -13.18
C THR A 438 11.83 -38.91 -12.42
N GLY A 439 11.54 -38.81 -11.12
CA GLY A 439 12.25 -37.98 -10.15
C GLY A 439 13.73 -38.32 -10.02
N THR A 440 14.21 -39.44 -10.58
CA THR A 440 15.64 -39.75 -10.62
C THR A 440 16.42 -38.89 -11.63
N GLY A 441 15.77 -38.32 -12.64
CA GLY A 441 16.38 -37.33 -13.55
C GLY A 441 16.62 -35.98 -12.86
N PHE A 442 15.64 -35.53 -12.06
CA PHE A 442 15.77 -34.35 -11.19
C PHE A 442 16.64 -34.63 -9.95
N SER A 443 16.65 -35.87 -9.43
CA SER A 443 17.57 -36.29 -8.38
C SER A 443 19.01 -36.34 -8.90
N GLY A 444 19.22 -36.74 -10.15
CA GLY A 444 20.52 -36.70 -10.82
C GLY A 444 21.03 -35.28 -11.00
N LEU A 445 20.16 -34.36 -11.42
CA LEU A 445 20.48 -32.92 -11.51
C LEU A 445 20.78 -32.31 -10.14
N THR A 446 20.00 -32.67 -9.11
CA THR A 446 20.24 -32.21 -7.74
C THR A 446 21.45 -32.87 -7.09
N ILE A 447 21.78 -34.14 -7.38
CA ILE A 447 23.03 -34.79 -6.95
C ILE A 447 24.23 -34.13 -7.64
N SER A 448 24.12 -33.80 -8.94
CA SER A 448 25.15 -33.04 -9.67
C SER A 448 25.32 -31.63 -9.10
N MET A 449 24.22 -30.92 -8.79
CA MET A 449 24.27 -29.63 -8.09
C MET A 449 24.77 -29.74 -6.66
N LYS A 450 24.53 -30.85 -5.95
CA LYS A 450 25.02 -31.10 -4.58
C LYS A 450 26.50 -31.45 -4.59
N GLN A 451 26.97 -32.19 -5.60
CA GLN A 451 28.39 -32.43 -5.86
C GLN A 451 29.11 -31.15 -6.27
N LEU A 452 28.53 -30.37 -7.18
CA LEU A 452 29.02 -29.03 -7.54
C LEU A 452 29.04 -28.12 -6.31
N GLY A 453 27.99 -28.14 -5.49
CA GLY A 453 27.89 -27.42 -4.22
C GLY A 453 28.94 -27.84 -3.20
N THR A 454 29.25 -29.14 -3.08
CA THR A 454 30.32 -29.63 -2.19
C THR A 454 31.72 -29.26 -2.69
N HIS A 455 31.92 -29.24 -4.01
CA HIS A 455 33.16 -28.77 -4.62
C HIS A 455 33.33 -27.25 -4.45
N LEU A 456 32.25 -26.51 -4.68
CA LEU A 456 32.16 -25.08 -4.44
C LEU A 456 32.44 -24.80 -2.95
N ASP A 457 31.77 -25.43 -1.98
CA ASP A 457 31.96 -25.21 -0.54
C ASP A 457 33.38 -25.52 -0.03
N SER A 458 34.18 -26.26 -0.81
CA SER A 458 35.60 -26.52 -0.49
C SER A 458 36.52 -25.33 -0.83
N ILE A 459 36.09 -24.42 -1.70
CA ILE A 459 36.86 -23.25 -2.17
C ILE A 459 36.97 -22.16 -1.08
N PRO A 460 35.88 -21.69 -0.42
CA PRO A 460 36.01 -20.72 0.66
C PRO A 460 36.79 -21.27 1.86
N LYS A 461 36.84 -22.59 2.07
CA LYS A 461 37.71 -23.21 3.08
C LYS A 461 39.21 -23.14 2.75
N LYS A 462 39.57 -23.06 1.46
CA LYS A 462 40.95 -22.89 0.99
C LYS A 462 41.37 -21.42 0.86
N VAL A 463 40.44 -20.55 0.49
CA VAL A 463 40.70 -19.13 0.22
C VAL A 463 40.46 -18.26 1.47
N GLY A 464 39.52 -18.65 2.33
CA GLY A 464 39.19 -17.99 3.59
C GLY A 464 40.41 -17.66 4.45
N PRO A 465 41.32 -18.61 4.74
CA PRO A 465 42.52 -18.33 5.55
C PRO A 465 43.45 -17.26 4.93
N ILE A 466 43.50 -17.16 3.59
CA ILE A 466 44.32 -16.18 2.88
C ILE A 466 43.67 -14.79 2.99
N ILE A 467 42.35 -14.71 2.80
CA ILE A 467 41.59 -13.46 2.94
C ILE A 467 41.59 -13.00 4.40
N ASP A 468 41.42 -13.91 5.35
CA ASP A 468 41.48 -13.63 6.79
C ASP A 468 42.87 -13.12 7.18
N SER A 469 43.95 -13.69 6.64
CA SER A 469 45.32 -13.16 6.89
C SER A 469 45.55 -11.76 6.32
N LEU A 470 44.91 -11.42 5.20
CA LEU A 470 44.97 -10.11 4.56
C LEU A 470 44.12 -9.08 5.32
N THR A 471 42.92 -9.47 5.73
CA THR A 471 42.02 -8.63 6.52
C THR A 471 42.50 -8.45 7.96
N ASP A 472 43.15 -9.44 8.56
CA ASP A 472 43.79 -9.31 9.88
C ASP A 472 44.99 -8.37 9.84
N ASN A 473 45.80 -8.38 8.77
CA ASN A 473 46.88 -7.41 8.60
C ASN A 473 46.36 -5.97 8.42
N LEU A 474 45.17 -5.79 7.84
CA LEU A 474 44.44 -4.51 7.77
C LEU A 474 43.74 -4.13 9.10
N ARG A 475 43.35 -5.11 9.92
CA ARG A 475 42.72 -4.91 11.24
C ARG A 475 43.72 -4.67 12.37
N ARG A 476 44.98 -5.10 12.25
CA ARG A 476 46.03 -4.92 13.27
C ARG A 476 46.19 -3.48 13.81
N PRO A 477 46.01 -2.39 13.04
CA PRO A 477 46.00 -1.05 13.62
C PRO A 477 44.72 -0.69 14.40
N PHE A 478 43.61 -1.42 14.22
CA PHE A 478 42.31 -1.18 14.87
C PHE A 478 41.95 -2.18 15.99
N SER A 479 42.67 -3.30 16.10
CA SER A 479 42.33 -4.44 16.98
C SER A 479 43.09 -4.48 18.33
N ARG A 480 43.62 -3.36 18.82
CA ARG A 480 44.09 -3.27 20.21
C ARG A 480 42.88 -3.13 21.15
N GLY A 481 42.22 -4.24 21.42
CA GLY A 481 41.07 -4.29 22.34
C GLY A 481 40.38 -5.64 22.32
N GLU A 482 41.14 -6.73 22.40
CA GLU A 482 40.57 -8.07 22.52
C GLU A 482 40.23 -8.31 24.00
N VAL A 483 38.93 -8.30 24.29
CA VAL A 483 38.37 -8.56 25.62
C VAL A 483 38.26 -10.07 25.82
N ASP A 484 38.96 -10.57 26.84
CA ASP A 484 38.96 -11.95 27.29
C ASP A 484 37.55 -12.41 27.72
N ARG A 485 37.09 -13.53 27.17
CA ARG A 485 35.73 -14.09 27.34
C ARG A 485 35.70 -15.22 28.37
N SER A 486 36.29 -14.98 29.54
CA SER A 486 36.26 -15.92 30.67
C SER A 486 35.91 -15.20 31.98
N GLY A 487 34.63 -14.89 32.16
CA GLY A 487 34.12 -14.34 33.42
C GLY A 487 32.72 -13.74 33.24
N GLY A 488 31.70 -14.37 33.83
CA GLY A 488 30.32 -13.93 33.78
C GLY A 488 30.06 -12.56 34.45
N ASP A 489 28.97 -11.94 34.00
CA ASP A 489 28.14 -10.92 34.68
C ASP A 489 28.60 -9.45 34.84
N HIS A 490 29.69 -8.98 34.23
CA HIS A 490 30.04 -7.54 34.29
C HIS A 490 30.34 -6.83 32.96
N LEU A 491 29.93 -7.37 31.81
CA LEU A 491 30.17 -6.74 30.51
C LEU A 491 28.91 -6.11 29.88
N ALA A 492 28.64 -4.85 30.27
CA ALA A 492 28.33 -3.74 29.36
C ALA A 492 28.19 -2.40 30.13
N ILE A 493 29.23 -1.96 30.86
CA ILE A 493 29.24 -0.59 31.45
C ILE A 493 29.22 0.48 30.34
N TYR A 494 29.69 0.13 29.14
CA TYR A 494 29.72 1.00 27.96
C TYR A 494 29.10 0.28 26.76
N GLY A 495 27.94 0.77 26.32
CA GLY A 495 27.21 0.29 25.15
C GLY A 495 26.01 1.20 24.86
N ARG A 496 25.47 1.18 23.65
CA ARG A 496 24.31 2.03 23.27
C ARG A 496 23.04 1.77 24.09
N GLU A 497 22.95 0.61 24.74
CA GLU A 497 21.87 0.20 25.65
C GLU A 497 22.11 0.65 27.12
N SER A 498 23.30 1.16 27.44
CA SER A 498 23.60 1.71 28.77
C SER A 498 23.11 3.17 28.90
N PRO A 499 22.69 3.64 30.09
CA PRO A 499 22.22 5.02 30.26
C PRO A 499 23.25 6.09 29.82
N LYS A 500 24.53 5.91 30.19
CA LYS A 500 25.63 6.82 29.82
C LYS A 500 26.00 6.69 28.34
N GLY A 501 26.10 5.46 27.82
CA GLY A 501 26.41 5.24 26.41
C GLY A 501 25.34 5.77 25.46
N SER A 502 24.06 5.66 25.83
CA SER A 502 22.94 6.26 25.08
C SER A 502 23.07 7.79 24.96
N TRP A 503 23.42 8.48 26.05
CA TRP A 503 23.64 9.94 26.02
C TRP A 503 24.85 10.35 25.17
N ILE A 504 25.96 9.61 25.26
CA ILE A 504 27.15 9.87 24.44
C ILE A 504 26.83 9.70 22.96
N MET A 505 26.17 8.59 22.60
CA MET A 505 25.78 8.33 21.21
C MET A 505 24.79 9.37 20.69
N PHE A 506 23.83 9.79 21.51
CA PHE A 506 22.92 10.89 21.18
C PHE A 506 23.70 12.19 20.90
N GLY A 507 24.65 12.55 21.75
CA GLY A 507 25.51 13.72 21.54
C GLY A 507 26.32 13.65 20.25
N VAL A 508 26.92 12.49 19.95
CA VAL A 508 27.67 12.26 18.69
C VAL A 508 26.76 12.39 17.47
N PHE A 509 25.59 11.73 17.47
CA PHE A 509 24.67 11.83 16.35
C PHE A 509 24.14 13.25 16.16
N MET A 510 23.73 13.91 17.24
CA MET A 510 23.27 15.31 17.18
C MET A 510 24.37 16.23 16.66
N PHE A 511 25.63 16.04 17.08
CA PHE A 511 26.75 16.83 16.55
C PHE A 511 26.94 16.64 15.05
N ILE A 512 26.92 15.39 14.56
CA ILE A 512 27.03 15.08 13.12
C ILE A 512 25.86 15.71 12.34
N LEU A 513 24.64 15.58 12.85
CA LEU A 513 23.43 16.11 12.21
C LEU A 513 23.40 17.64 12.20
N LEU A 514 23.88 18.29 13.25
CA LEU A 514 24.01 19.75 13.30
C LEU A 514 25.11 20.27 12.36
N LEU A 515 26.24 19.56 12.24
CA LEU A 515 27.25 19.88 11.24
C LEU A 515 26.69 19.76 9.82
N PHE A 516 25.90 18.71 9.57
CA PHE A 516 25.24 18.52 8.29
C PHE A 516 24.18 19.62 8.01
N LEU A 517 23.38 19.99 9.01
CA LEU A 517 22.44 21.10 8.92
C LEU A 517 23.15 22.42 8.59
N ALA A 518 24.31 22.67 9.20
CA ALA A 518 25.12 23.87 8.92
C ALA A 518 25.74 23.85 7.50
N TRP A 519 26.04 22.66 6.98
CA TRP A 519 26.60 22.42 5.65
C TRP A 519 25.57 22.53 4.52
N LEU A 520 24.25 22.53 4.81
CA LEU A 520 23.22 22.53 3.77
C LEU A 520 23.48 23.59 2.68
N PRO A 521 23.49 23.18 1.39
CA PRO A 521 23.84 24.07 0.31
C PRO A 521 22.69 25.06 0.03
N VAL A 522 23.07 26.25 -0.41
CA VAL A 522 22.18 27.36 -0.79
C VAL A 522 22.74 27.97 -2.08
N ALA A 523 21.87 28.42 -2.99
CA ALA A 523 22.30 29.11 -4.20
C ALA A 523 23.09 30.39 -3.85
N GLU A 524 24.19 30.66 -4.56
CA GLU A 524 24.99 31.86 -4.38
C GLU A 524 24.29 33.05 -5.07
N GLN A 525 23.57 33.86 -4.30
CA GLN A 525 22.85 35.05 -4.76
C GLN A 525 22.88 36.16 -3.68
N ASP A 526 22.49 37.38 -4.07
CA ASP A 526 22.26 38.48 -3.13
C ASP A 526 21.23 38.05 -2.07
N GLY A 527 21.52 38.29 -0.79
CA GLY A 527 20.66 37.82 0.31
C GLY A 527 20.85 36.33 0.72
N MET A 528 21.93 35.67 0.29
CA MET A 528 22.25 34.27 0.67
C MET A 528 22.04 33.96 2.16
N ARG A 529 22.41 34.88 3.06
CA ARG A 529 22.25 34.70 4.51
C ARG A 529 20.79 34.59 4.92
N PHE A 530 19.92 35.43 4.38
CA PHE A 530 18.49 35.37 4.63
C PHE A 530 17.89 34.05 4.13
N ILE A 531 18.22 33.64 2.90
CA ILE A 531 17.77 32.37 2.31
C ILE A 531 18.24 31.19 3.17
N LYS A 532 19.50 31.19 3.62
CA LYS A 532 20.05 30.16 4.50
C LYS A 532 19.32 30.09 5.83
N VAL A 533 19.01 31.23 6.45
CA VAL A 533 18.26 31.28 7.71
C VAL A 533 16.83 30.80 7.51
N LEU A 534 16.15 31.22 6.44
CA LEU A 534 14.80 30.76 6.09
C LEU A 534 14.78 29.24 5.90
N GLN A 535 15.76 28.70 5.16
CA GLN A 535 15.90 27.27 4.89
C GLN A 535 16.15 26.46 6.16
N VAL A 536 17.13 26.87 6.99
CA VAL A 536 17.43 26.20 8.26
C VAL A 536 16.23 26.25 9.19
N SER A 537 15.54 27.39 9.27
CA SER A 537 14.34 27.54 10.09
C SER A 537 13.21 26.61 9.62
N ASN A 538 12.98 26.51 8.31
CA ASN A 538 11.98 25.60 7.74
C ASN A 538 12.29 24.12 8.06
N VAL A 539 13.57 23.72 7.97
CA VAL A 539 14.02 22.38 8.36
C VAL A 539 13.79 22.15 9.87
N LEU A 540 14.10 23.11 10.73
CA LEU A 540 13.92 22.99 12.18
C LEU A 540 12.44 22.92 12.61
N VAL A 541 11.55 23.67 11.94
CA VAL A 541 10.10 23.54 12.15
C VAL A 541 9.63 22.13 11.75
N THR A 542 10.06 21.64 10.59
CA THR A 542 9.70 20.30 10.09
C THR A 542 10.23 19.22 11.03
N LEU A 543 11.46 19.37 11.53
CA LEU A 543 12.06 18.50 12.54
C LEU A 543 11.22 18.46 13.81
N SER A 544 10.78 19.61 14.31
CA SER A 544 9.94 19.69 15.51
C SER A 544 8.62 18.97 15.32
N ILE A 545 7.95 19.16 14.18
CA ILE A 545 6.69 18.47 13.83
C ILE A 545 6.90 16.95 13.80
N PHE A 546 7.92 16.48 13.07
CA PHE A 546 8.21 15.05 12.94
C PHE A 546 8.67 14.43 14.27
N ALA A 547 9.43 15.16 15.10
CA ALA A 547 9.83 14.70 16.43
C ALA A 547 8.62 14.54 17.36
N LEU A 548 7.67 15.49 17.35
CA LEU A 548 6.43 15.40 18.11
C LEU A 548 5.54 14.24 17.62
N MET A 549 5.40 14.06 16.30
CA MET A 549 4.70 12.90 15.73
C MET A 549 5.40 11.58 16.11
N ALA A 550 6.74 11.53 16.09
CA ALA A 550 7.51 10.37 16.49
C ALA A 550 7.37 10.10 18.00
N PHE A 551 7.30 11.12 18.86
CA PHE A 551 6.99 10.95 20.29
C PHE A 551 5.60 10.38 20.53
N SER A 552 4.58 10.89 19.81
CA SER A 552 3.23 10.34 19.84
C SER A 552 3.23 8.85 19.45
N LEU A 553 3.89 8.52 18.34
CA LEU A 553 4.01 7.14 17.87
C LEU A 553 4.83 6.26 18.83
N ASN A 554 5.89 6.80 19.43
CA ASN A 554 6.71 6.10 20.41
C ASN A 554 5.92 5.76 21.67
N LEU A 555 5.01 6.64 22.10
CA LEU A 555 4.12 6.35 23.22
C LEU A 555 3.15 5.21 22.87
N HIS A 556 2.49 5.27 21.71
CA HIS A 556 1.58 4.21 21.26
C HIS A 556 2.31 2.89 20.99
N THR A 557 3.15 2.85 19.96
CA THR A 557 3.77 1.61 19.50
C THR A 557 4.95 1.22 20.40
N GLY A 558 5.84 2.17 20.70
CA GLY A 558 7.09 1.89 21.39
C GLY A 558 6.88 1.48 22.85
N VAL A 559 6.10 2.24 23.62
CA VAL A 559 5.93 2.02 25.07
C VAL A 559 4.77 1.10 25.40
N THR A 560 3.59 1.28 24.77
CA THR A 560 2.42 0.44 25.09
C THR A 560 2.25 -0.80 24.23
N GLY A 561 3.02 -0.92 23.14
CA GLY A 561 2.90 -2.01 22.17
C GLY A 561 1.78 -1.85 21.16
N MET A 562 0.96 -0.79 21.26
CA MET A 562 -0.16 -0.52 20.35
C MET A 562 0.32 0.01 18.99
N VAL A 563 0.38 -0.88 18.00
CA VAL A 563 0.76 -0.54 16.63
C VAL A 563 -0.23 0.47 16.04
N ASN A 564 0.22 1.71 15.84
CA ASN A 564 -0.60 2.79 15.27
C ASN A 564 -0.02 3.28 13.94
N PHE A 565 -0.69 2.99 12.83
CA PHE A 565 -0.31 3.47 11.50
C PHE A 565 -1.13 4.69 11.04
N GLY A 566 -2.00 5.22 11.90
CA GLY A 566 -2.87 6.36 11.63
C GLY A 566 -2.56 7.58 12.47
N VAL A 567 -1.31 7.83 12.88
CA VAL A 567 -0.98 9.02 13.70
C VAL A 567 -1.42 10.32 13.00
N ILE A 568 -1.42 10.34 11.67
CA ILE A 568 -1.89 11.47 10.85
C ILE A 568 -3.36 11.83 11.08
N PHE A 569 -4.20 10.88 11.52
CA PHE A 569 -5.59 11.16 11.90
C PHE A 569 -5.65 12.21 13.01
N PHE A 570 -4.85 12.04 14.07
CA PHE A 570 -4.81 12.97 15.21
C PHE A 570 -4.14 14.29 14.84
N VAL A 571 -3.10 14.24 14.02
CA VAL A 571 -2.46 15.44 13.44
C VAL A 571 -3.48 16.24 12.62
N GLY A 572 -4.31 15.56 11.83
CA GLY A 572 -5.36 16.17 11.02
C GLY A 572 -6.45 16.85 11.84
N ILE A 573 -6.92 16.19 12.90
CA ILE A 573 -7.84 16.82 13.85
C ILE A 573 -7.22 18.11 14.40
N GLY A 574 -5.94 18.06 14.81
CA GLY A 574 -5.22 19.24 15.30
C GLY A 574 -5.16 20.38 14.29
N SER A 575 -4.74 20.10 13.05
CA SER A 575 -4.62 21.12 12.00
C SER A 575 -5.97 21.71 11.59
N ILE A 576 -7.01 20.87 11.48
CA ILE A 576 -8.36 21.29 11.08
C ILE A 576 -8.98 22.17 12.17
N VAL A 577 -8.91 21.75 13.44
CA VAL A 577 -9.52 22.48 14.56
C VAL A 577 -8.84 23.84 14.74
N VAL A 578 -7.50 23.90 14.70
CA VAL A 578 -6.80 25.19 14.77
C VAL A 578 -7.17 26.07 13.58
N GLY A 579 -7.13 25.55 12.35
CA GLY A 579 -7.46 26.32 11.15
C GLY A 579 -8.87 26.90 11.16
N ILE A 580 -9.88 26.11 11.56
CA ILE A 580 -11.28 26.56 11.68
C ILE A 580 -11.43 27.64 12.74
N LEU A 581 -10.83 27.42 13.92
CA LEU A 581 -11.02 28.33 15.05
C LEU A 581 -10.28 29.65 14.84
N SER A 582 -9.06 29.64 14.28
CA SER A 582 -8.23 30.85 14.15
C SER A 582 -8.43 31.63 12.84
N ALA A 583 -9.31 31.16 11.95
CA ALA A 583 -9.65 31.85 10.72
C ALA A 583 -10.64 33.00 10.93
N PRO A 584 -10.52 34.12 10.17
CA PRO A 584 -11.45 35.23 10.27
C PRO A 584 -12.90 34.83 9.96
N SER A 585 -13.86 35.48 10.62
CA SER A 585 -15.30 35.23 10.40
C SER A 585 -15.77 35.51 8.97
N GLU A 586 -15.13 36.47 8.30
CA GLU A 586 -15.39 36.81 6.90
C GLU A 586 -14.98 35.69 5.92
N LEU A 587 -14.09 34.80 6.36
CA LEU A 587 -13.54 33.69 5.57
C LEU A 587 -13.96 32.33 6.14
N HIS A 588 -15.18 32.27 6.68
CA HIS A 588 -15.85 31.06 7.20
C HIS A 588 -15.21 30.44 8.46
N GLY A 589 -14.42 31.22 9.23
CA GLY A 589 -13.84 30.82 10.51
C GLY A 589 -14.55 31.41 11.75
N TYR A 590 -13.96 31.23 12.94
CA TYR A 590 -14.50 31.72 14.22
C TYR A 590 -13.73 32.89 14.86
N ASP A 591 -12.62 33.33 14.27
CA ASP A 591 -11.77 34.45 14.71
C ASP A 591 -11.24 34.34 16.15
N TRP A 592 -10.93 33.12 16.59
CA TRP A 592 -10.35 32.89 17.91
C TRP A 592 -8.85 33.20 17.93
N PRO A 593 -8.31 33.69 19.06
CA PRO A 593 -6.88 33.79 19.25
C PRO A 593 -6.21 32.40 19.15
N VAL A 594 -4.98 32.39 18.62
CA VAL A 594 -4.28 31.15 18.25
C VAL A 594 -4.02 30.21 19.45
N ILE A 595 -3.69 30.75 20.62
CA ILE A 595 -3.37 29.96 21.82
C ILE A 595 -4.60 29.18 22.35
N PRO A 596 -5.77 29.80 22.62
CA PRO A 596 -6.94 29.04 23.03
C PRO A 596 -7.41 28.06 21.94
N ALA A 597 -7.29 28.42 20.66
CA ALA A 597 -7.58 27.51 19.55
C ALA A 597 -6.70 26.24 19.59
N THR A 598 -5.41 26.36 19.90
CA THR A 598 -4.51 25.19 20.01
C THR A 598 -4.81 24.31 21.20
N ILE A 599 -5.13 24.91 22.35
CA ILE A 599 -5.52 24.14 23.54
C ILE A 599 -6.77 23.31 23.24
N VAL A 600 -7.78 23.90 22.58
CA VAL A 600 -8.96 23.15 22.16
C VAL A 600 -8.61 22.06 21.15
N ALA A 601 -7.74 22.34 20.18
CA ALA A 601 -7.29 21.32 19.23
C ALA A 601 -6.60 20.12 19.90
N ILE A 602 -5.75 20.38 20.91
CA ILE A 602 -5.10 19.35 21.73
C ILE A 602 -6.15 18.52 22.48
N LEU A 603 -7.14 19.16 23.12
CA LEU A 603 -8.18 18.48 23.87
C LEU A 603 -9.11 17.65 22.98
N VAL A 604 -9.49 18.17 21.82
CA VAL A 604 -10.31 17.45 20.83
C VAL A 604 -9.55 16.23 20.30
N ALA A 605 -8.25 16.37 20.00
CA ALA A 605 -7.42 15.24 19.59
C ALA A 605 -7.29 14.20 20.72
N ALA A 606 -7.08 14.63 21.97
CA ALA A 606 -7.01 13.74 23.13
C ALA A 606 -8.33 12.98 23.36
N LEU A 607 -9.46 13.67 23.23
CA LEU A 607 -10.79 13.09 23.35
C LEU A 607 -11.06 12.08 22.22
N ALA A 608 -10.69 12.41 20.98
CA ALA A 608 -10.76 11.47 19.86
C ALA A 608 -9.88 10.22 20.10
N GLY A 609 -8.68 10.40 20.64
CA GLY A 609 -7.81 9.29 21.04
C GLY A 609 -8.43 8.40 22.12
N TRP A 610 -9.00 9.01 23.17
CA TRP A 610 -9.68 8.27 24.24
C TRP A 610 -10.91 7.51 23.71
N MET A 611 -11.75 8.15 22.90
CA MET A 611 -12.94 7.54 22.31
C MET A 611 -12.59 6.38 21.38
N LEU A 612 -11.47 6.50 20.65
CA LEU A 612 -11.00 5.44 19.76
C LEU A 612 -10.53 4.20 20.53
N ALA A 613 -10.02 4.34 21.75
CA ALA A 613 -9.52 3.22 22.53
C ALA A 613 -10.61 2.22 22.96
N TYR A 614 -11.84 2.69 23.21
CA TYR A 614 -12.93 1.83 23.68
C TYR A 614 -13.36 0.75 22.66
N PRO A 615 -13.69 1.10 21.40
CA PRO A 615 -14.04 0.08 20.40
C PRO A 615 -12.83 -0.79 20.02
N THR A 616 -11.60 -0.28 20.15
CA THR A 616 -10.40 -0.98 19.70
C THR A 616 -9.76 -1.86 20.77
N ALA A 617 -10.05 -1.67 22.06
CA ALA A 617 -9.53 -2.50 23.14
C ALA A 617 -10.01 -3.97 23.07
N ARG A 618 -11.08 -4.26 22.32
CA ARG A 618 -11.55 -5.63 22.04
C ARG A 618 -10.91 -6.24 20.80
N LEU A 619 -10.16 -5.45 20.05
CA LEU A 619 -9.55 -5.86 18.80
C LEU A 619 -8.12 -6.33 19.05
N ARG A 620 -7.70 -7.35 18.30
CA ARG A 620 -6.28 -7.72 18.17
C ARG A 620 -5.46 -6.50 17.72
N MET A 621 -4.20 -6.41 18.14
CA MET A 621 -3.30 -5.29 17.84
C MET A 621 -3.21 -4.96 16.33
N ASP A 622 -3.27 -5.98 15.48
CA ASP A 622 -3.26 -5.83 14.01
C ASP A 622 -4.51 -5.08 13.49
N TYR A 623 -5.68 -5.34 14.09
CA TYR A 623 -6.92 -4.68 13.74
C TYR A 623 -6.93 -3.21 14.19
N PHE A 624 -6.35 -2.91 15.35
CA PHE A 624 -6.17 -1.53 15.80
C PHE A 624 -5.32 -0.74 14.79
N ALA A 625 -4.22 -1.33 14.33
CA ALA A 625 -3.35 -0.73 13.32
C ALA A 625 -4.13 -0.41 12.03
N ILE A 626 -4.98 -1.32 11.55
CA ILE A 626 -5.76 -1.12 10.33
C ILE A 626 -6.87 -0.07 10.49
N VAL A 627 -7.55 -0.04 11.65
CA VAL A 627 -8.56 0.98 11.95
C VAL A 627 -7.96 2.38 11.96
N THR A 628 -6.77 2.54 12.56
CA THR A 628 -6.10 3.85 12.61
C THR A 628 -5.72 4.37 11.22
N ILE A 629 -5.19 3.53 10.33
CA ILE A 629 -4.91 3.93 8.93
C ILE A 629 -6.19 4.36 8.24
N SER A 630 -7.25 3.55 8.40
CA SER A 630 -8.55 3.80 7.78
C SER A 630 -9.12 5.15 8.20
N LEU A 631 -9.01 5.51 9.50
CA LEU A 631 -9.42 6.82 10.00
C LEU A 631 -8.61 7.98 9.41
N GLY A 632 -7.29 7.82 9.27
CA GLY A 632 -6.45 8.81 8.59
C GLY A 632 -6.86 9.02 7.13
N GLU A 633 -7.16 7.94 6.42
CA GLU A 633 -7.61 7.99 5.04
C GLU A 633 -9.02 8.59 4.91
N ILE A 634 -9.93 8.27 5.84
CA ILE A 634 -11.26 8.90 5.92
C ILE A 634 -11.11 10.41 6.04
N VAL A 635 -10.27 10.91 6.96
CA VAL A 635 -10.05 12.36 7.12
C VAL A 635 -9.48 12.97 5.84
N ARG A 636 -8.48 12.33 5.21
CA ARG A 636 -7.91 12.80 3.94
C ARG A 636 -8.97 12.96 2.85
N VAL A 637 -9.81 11.95 2.66
CA VAL A 637 -10.82 11.96 1.59
C VAL A 637 -11.96 12.91 1.95
N LEU A 638 -12.34 13.05 3.22
CA LEU A 638 -13.29 14.08 3.67
C LEU A 638 -12.77 15.49 3.34
N LEU A 639 -11.49 15.77 3.56
CA LEU A 639 -10.87 17.03 3.15
C LEU A 639 -10.82 17.22 1.63
N ALA A 640 -10.64 16.14 0.89
CA ALA A 640 -10.71 16.17 -0.57
C ALA A 640 -12.16 16.37 -1.07
N GLY A 641 -13.16 15.86 -0.35
CA GLY A 641 -14.58 15.97 -0.69
C GLY A 641 -15.20 17.33 -0.32
N GLU A 642 -14.80 17.92 0.81
CA GLU A 642 -15.38 19.15 1.37
C GLU A 642 -14.50 20.39 1.10
N PRO A 643 -14.86 21.27 0.14
CA PRO A 643 -14.07 22.47 -0.17
C PRO A 643 -13.92 23.43 1.01
N LEU A 644 -14.93 23.50 1.89
CA LEU A 644 -14.92 24.38 3.06
C LEU A 644 -13.85 23.99 4.05
N LEU A 645 -13.54 22.70 4.14
CA LEU A 645 -12.45 22.22 4.99
C LEU A 645 -11.09 22.42 4.33
N ARG A 646 -10.97 22.85 3.08
CA ARG A 646 -9.64 23.10 2.49
C ARG A 646 -9.15 24.46 2.91
N ALA A 647 -8.08 24.50 3.71
CA ALA A 647 -7.45 25.76 4.07
C ALA A 647 -6.19 26.06 3.27
N GLY A 648 -5.97 27.33 2.98
CA GLY A 648 -4.86 27.79 2.15
C GLY A 648 -4.63 29.29 2.23
N SER A 649 -3.62 29.72 1.48
CA SER A 649 -3.23 31.13 1.38
C SER A 649 -4.16 31.89 0.43
N TRP A 650 -3.99 33.22 0.36
CA TRP A 650 -4.87 34.22 -0.29
C TRP A 650 -5.38 33.83 -1.72
N GLY A 651 -4.74 32.91 -2.45
CA GLY A 651 -5.18 32.50 -3.80
C GLY A 651 -5.45 31.01 -4.03
N SER A 652 -5.15 30.10 -3.09
CA SER A 652 -5.15 28.65 -3.36
C SER A 652 -6.27 27.85 -2.67
N SER A 653 -6.97 28.44 -1.71
CA SER A 653 -8.06 27.78 -0.99
C SER A 653 -9.44 28.28 -1.37
N ILE A 654 -10.34 27.33 -1.57
CA ILE A 654 -11.78 27.55 -1.75
C ILE A 654 -12.50 27.65 -0.38
N GLY A 655 -11.90 27.11 0.69
CA GLY A 655 -12.45 27.10 2.05
C GLY A 655 -11.82 28.13 2.98
N ILE A 656 -11.41 27.68 4.17
CA ILE A 656 -10.84 28.51 5.23
C ILE A 656 -9.54 29.19 4.77
N SER A 657 -9.41 30.50 4.90
CA SER A 657 -8.17 31.20 4.48
C SER A 657 -7.77 32.29 5.45
N ARG A 658 -6.51 32.73 5.35
CA ARG A 658 -5.93 33.82 6.16
C ARG A 658 -6.06 33.64 7.68
N TYR A 659 -5.97 32.40 8.16
CA TYR A 659 -6.00 32.18 9.61
C TYR A 659 -4.76 32.75 10.29
N THR A 660 -4.96 33.29 11.49
CA THR A 660 -3.93 34.03 12.22
C THR A 660 -2.79 33.13 12.65
N LEU A 661 -1.56 33.62 12.50
CA LEU A 661 -0.34 32.90 12.90
C LEU A 661 0.12 33.34 14.30
N PRO A 662 0.66 32.41 15.12
CA PRO A 662 1.02 32.72 16.50
C PRO A 662 2.17 33.73 16.58
N GLY A 663 1.88 34.90 17.12
CA GLY A 663 2.89 35.94 17.37
C GLY A 663 3.44 36.61 16.10
N GLU A 664 2.80 36.41 14.94
CA GLU A 664 3.22 37.03 13.67
C GLU A 664 3.12 38.56 13.71
N SER A 665 2.02 39.09 14.26
CA SER A 665 1.85 40.54 14.45
C SER A 665 2.91 41.11 15.39
N TRP A 666 3.21 40.42 16.49
CA TRP A 666 4.27 40.83 17.42
C TRP A 666 5.67 40.77 16.77
N TRP A 667 5.94 39.75 15.94
CA TRP A 667 7.22 39.55 15.28
C TRP A 667 7.56 40.68 14.31
N PHE A 668 6.60 41.09 13.46
CA PHE A 668 6.80 42.11 12.44
C PHE A 668 6.44 43.52 12.89
N CYS A 669 5.41 43.70 13.72
CA CYS A 669 4.93 45.02 14.13
C CYS A 669 5.40 45.47 15.53
N GLY A 670 5.90 44.55 16.38
CA GLY A 670 6.27 44.85 17.77
C GLY A 670 5.11 44.79 18.76
N SER A 671 5.27 45.39 19.94
CA SER A 671 4.25 45.36 21.02
C SER A 671 3.00 46.17 20.70
N ASP A 672 3.14 47.24 19.92
CA ASP A 672 2.06 48.15 19.54
C ASP A 672 1.96 48.19 18.02
N VAL A 673 0.86 47.65 17.47
CA VAL A 673 0.64 47.62 16.01
C VAL A 673 0.28 49.04 15.54
N PRO A 674 1.10 49.68 14.69
CA PRO A 674 0.81 51.01 14.20
C PRO A 674 -0.37 51.01 13.22
N ASN A 675 -1.05 52.15 13.12
CA ASN A 675 -2.14 52.35 12.15
C ASN A 675 -1.56 52.67 10.77
N LYS A 676 -2.22 52.19 9.70
CA LYS A 676 -1.92 52.56 8.31
C LYS A 676 -2.04 54.09 8.17
N ALA A 677 -1.08 54.69 7.47
CA ALA A 677 -1.21 56.09 7.07
C ALA A 677 -2.38 56.21 6.09
N PRO A 678 -3.26 57.21 6.24
CA PRO A 678 -4.35 57.40 5.29
C PRO A 678 -3.79 57.69 3.89
N LEU A 679 -4.20 56.90 2.90
CA LEU A 679 -3.82 57.17 1.50
C LEU A 679 -4.34 58.56 1.11
N ALA A 680 -3.43 59.47 0.75
CA ALA A 680 -3.78 60.72 0.08
C ALA A 680 -4.20 60.41 -1.37
N GLY A 681 -5.43 59.89 -1.54
CA GLY A 681 -6.09 59.79 -2.83
C GLY A 681 -6.55 61.17 -3.30
N LEU A 682 -6.35 61.44 -4.59
CA LEU A 682 -6.76 62.66 -5.28
C LEU A 682 -8.30 62.70 -5.46
N ASP A 683 -9.06 62.77 -4.36
CA ASP A 683 -10.40 63.36 -4.28
C ASP A 683 -10.89 63.30 -2.82
N ALA A 684 -11.01 64.48 -2.21
CA ALA A 684 -11.29 64.67 -0.79
C ALA A 684 -12.80 64.61 -0.48
N THR A 685 -13.47 63.48 -0.75
CA THR A 685 -14.87 63.29 -0.34
C THR A 685 -15.18 61.84 0.06
N LEU A 686 -15.63 61.70 1.33
CA LEU A 686 -16.34 60.59 1.99
C LEU A 686 -15.53 59.50 2.70
N GLY A 687 -15.59 59.56 4.04
CA GLY A 687 -15.36 58.48 5.01
C GLY A 687 -15.48 59.05 6.42
N THR A 688 -16.26 58.40 7.31
CA THR A 688 -16.32 58.77 8.73
C THR A 688 -14.98 58.47 9.41
N ALA A 689 -14.65 59.15 10.51
CA ALA A 689 -13.33 59.06 11.16
C ALA A 689 -12.88 57.64 11.55
N ASP A 690 -13.80 56.68 11.63
CA ASP A 690 -13.52 55.25 11.88
C ASP A 690 -13.07 54.48 10.61
N ASP A 691 -13.36 54.97 9.40
CA ASP A 691 -12.97 54.33 8.13
C ASP A 691 -11.53 54.67 7.71
N ILE A 692 -10.87 55.61 8.39
CA ILE A 692 -9.57 56.18 8.03
C ILE A 692 -8.41 55.52 8.79
N ILE A 693 -8.69 54.81 9.89
CA ILE A 693 -7.68 54.21 10.77
C ILE A 693 -7.73 52.68 10.67
N GLN A 694 -7.18 52.12 9.59
CA GLN A 694 -6.96 50.68 9.49
C GLN A 694 -5.66 50.31 10.22
N ARG A 695 -5.67 49.23 11.01
CA ARG A 695 -4.41 48.70 11.60
C ARG A 695 -3.53 48.13 10.49
N MET A 696 -2.21 48.26 10.62
CA MET A 696 -1.30 47.56 9.71
C MET A 696 -1.46 46.05 9.86
N GLU A 697 -1.57 45.34 8.74
CA GLU A 697 -1.44 43.88 8.72
C GLU A 697 0.06 43.52 8.85
N PRO A 698 0.39 42.29 9.30
CA PRO A 698 1.79 41.89 9.45
C PRO A 698 2.63 42.02 8.18
N SER A 699 2.02 41.88 7.00
CA SER A 699 2.65 42.15 5.71
C SER A 699 3.03 43.62 5.53
N ASP A 700 2.18 44.55 5.95
CA ASP A 700 2.46 45.99 5.86
C ASP A 700 3.60 46.38 6.81
N CYS A 701 3.64 45.79 8.01
CA CYS A 701 4.73 46.00 8.97
C CYS A 701 6.08 45.46 8.48
N ARG A 702 6.08 44.38 7.67
CA ARG A 702 7.29 43.80 7.11
C ARG A 702 7.95 44.73 6.07
N GLU A 703 7.15 45.49 5.34
CA GLU A 703 7.62 46.41 4.29
C GLU A 703 7.90 47.83 4.80
N ALA A 704 7.53 48.14 6.04
CA ALA A 704 7.73 49.46 6.64
C ALA A 704 9.23 49.73 6.93
N VAL A 705 9.75 50.86 6.41
CA VAL A 705 11.18 51.19 6.38
C VAL A 705 11.74 51.69 7.74
N ASP A 706 10.89 52.06 8.71
CA ASP A 706 11.32 52.69 9.99
C ASP A 706 10.68 52.07 11.26
N LEU A 707 10.24 50.80 11.20
CA LEU A 707 9.61 50.14 12.34
C LEU A 707 10.60 49.27 13.13
N SER A 708 10.86 49.61 14.41
CA SER A 708 11.70 48.80 15.29
C SER A 708 10.93 47.57 15.80
N SER A 709 11.04 46.45 15.10
CA SER A 709 10.41 45.18 15.46
C SER A 709 11.42 44.10 15.87
N PRO A 710 10.97 43.03 16.57
CA PRO A 710 11.82 41.86 16.84
C PRO A 710 12.44 41.26 15.58
N ALA A 711 11.69 41.22 14.46
CA ALA A 711 12.19 40.73 13.18
C ALA A 711 13.39 41.55 12.67
N VAL A 712 13.31 42.88 12.74
CA VAL A 712 14.41 43.78 12.33
C VAL A 712 15.61 43.60 13.27
N SER A 713 15.38 43.59 14.58
CA SER A 713 16.45 43.45 15.58
C SER A 713 17.24 42.14 15.42
N ILE A 714 16.56 41.03 15.16
CA ILE A 714 17.20 39.74 14.90
C ILE A 714 17.83 39.70 13.51
N GLY A 715 17.22 40.35 12.52
CA GLY A 715 17.78 40.52 11.18
C GLY A 715 19.13 41.26 11.21
N ASP A 716 19.22 42.32 11.99
CA ASP A 716 20.44 43.10 12.22
C ASP A 716 21.48 42.28 12.99
N LEU A 717 21.06 41.59 14.06
CA LEU A 717 21.94 40.71 14.85
C LEU A 717 22.60 39.62 14.00
N MET A 718 21.84 39.04 13.05
CA MET A 718 22.32 37.99 12.15
C MET A 718 22.92 38.56 10.85
N ASN A 719 22.91 39.89 10.67
CA ASN A 719 23.36 40.61 9.49
C ASN A 719 22.75 40.02 8.20
N LEU A 720 21.42 40.03 8.14
CA LEU A 720 20.63 39.49 7.02
C LEU A 720 20.36 40.51 5.91
N GLY A 721 20.43 41.80 6.22
CA GLY A 721 20.08 42.89 5.28
C GLY A 721 18.57 43.15 5.13
N GLU A 722 17.74 42.27 5.70
CA GLU A 722 16.28 42.35 5.71
C GLU A 722 15.73 41.83 7.06
N PRO A 723 14.46 42.14 7.43
CA PRO A 723 13.83 41.60 8.64
C PRO A 723 13.82 40.06 8.65
N ALA A 724 14.13 39.46 9.80
CA ALA A 724 14.23 38.01 9.94
C ALA A 724 12.90 37.28 9.61
N PRO A 725 12.96 36.12 8.92
CA PRO A 725 11.77 35.42 8.45
C PRO A 725 10.94 34.87 9.62
N TYR A 726 9.61 34.92 9.51
CA TYR A 726 8.69 34.37 10.53
C TYR A 726 8.93 32.88 10.84
N MET A 727 9.40 32.11 9.85
CA MET A 727 9.80 30.72 10.05
C MET A 727 10.83 30.53 11.17
N LEU A 728 11.68 31.52 11.44
CA LEU A 728 12.64 31.49 12.55
C LEU A 728 11.94 31.49 13.92
N LEU A 729 10.94 32.36 14.09
CA LEU A 729 10.12 32.38 15.31
C LEU A 729 9.39 31.05 15.48
N LEU A 730 8.78 30.54 14.40
CA LEU A 730 8.09 29.25 14.42
C LEU A 730 9.05 28.10 14.74
N ALA A 731 10.31 28.15 14.28
CA ALA A 731 11.34 27.16 14.61
C ALA A 731 11.68 27.19 16.10
N VAL A 732 11.81 28.38 16.70
CA VAL A 732 12.04 28.53 18.14
C VAL A 732 10.87 27.95 18.93
N ILE A 733 9.63 28.28 18.56
CA ILE A 733 8.42 27.71 19.19
C ILE A 733 8.42 26.18 19.05
N GLY A 734 8.71 25.66 17.86
CA GLY A 734 8.78 24.23 17.59
C GLY A 734 9.82 23.50 18.46
N ILE A 735 11.03 24.04 18.56
CA ILE A 735 12.12 23.44 19.36
C ILE A 735 11.76 23.47 20.85
N LEU A 736 11.31 24.61 21.37
CA LEU A 736 10.91 24.75 22.77
C LEU A 736 9.78 23.77 23.10
N SER A 737 8.82 23.62 22.19
CA SER A 737 7.72 22.69 22.37
C SER A 737 8.17 21.22 22.35
N THR A 738 9.13 20.87 21.50
CA THR A 738 9.72 19.53 21.45
C THR A 738 10.48 19.21 22.74
N ILE A 739 11.24 20.16 23.26
CA ILE A 739 11.96 20.03 24.54
C ILE A 739 10.97 19.88 25.70
N PHE A 740 9.90 20.69 25.71
CA PHE A 740 8.86 20.62 26.73
C PHE A 740 8.14 19.27 26.72
N VAL A 741 7.72 18.80 25.55
CA VAL A 741 7.04 17.50 25.41
C VAL A 741 7.99 16.35 25.75
N TRP A 742 9.25 16.41 25.35
CA TRP A 742 10.25 15.42 25.75
C TRP A 742 10.38 15.37 27.28
N TRP A 743 10.60 16.51 27.94
CA TRP A 743 10.68 16.60 29.39
C TRP A 743 9.43 16.03 30.09
N LEU A 744 8.24 16.37 29.56
CA LEU A 744 6.96 15.86 30.06
C LEU A 744 6.87 14.34 29.92
N LEU A 745 7.23 13.79 28.76
CA LEU A 745 7.19 12.35 28.51
C LEU A 745 8.19 11.58 29.36
N ASP A 746 9.42 12.05 29.50
CA ASP A 746 10.42 11.39 30.35
C ASP A 746 9.94 11.35 31.82
N THR A 747 9.30 12.42 32.28
CA THR A 747 8.69 12.49 33.62
C THR A 747 7.53 11.50 33.79
N ILE A 748 6.62 11.45 32.81
CA ILE A 748 5.45 10.55 32.83
C ILE A 748 5.89 9.09 32.71
N LEU A 749 6.86 8.77 31.86
CA LEU A 749 7.34 7.41 31.63
C LEU A 749 8.20 6.87 32.78
N ALA A 750 8.83 7.74 33.57
CA ALA A 750 9.51 7.37 34.80
C ALA A 750 8.53 7.05 35.96
N SER A 751 7.28 7.50 35.86
CA SER A 751 6.25 7.27 36.88
C SER A 751 5.75 5.80 36.89
N PRO A 752 5.00 5.38 37.93
CA PRO A 752 4.39 4.06 37.98
C PRO A 752 3.51 3.74 36.76
N TRP A 753 2.84 4.75 36.20
CA TRP A 753 2.02 4.60 34.99
C TRP A 753 2.85 4.13 33.80
N GLY A 754 4.03 4.72 33.58
CA GLY A 754 4.94 4.30 32.51
C GLY A 754 5.43 2.86 32.67
N ARG A 755 5.61 2.37 33.90
CA ARG A 755 5.99 0.96 34.15
C ARG A 755 4.85 -0.01 33.84
N ILE A 756 3.62 0.35 34.16
CA ILE A 756 2.42 -0.45 33.81
C ILE A 756 2.29 -0.54 32.28
N LEU A 757 2.50 0.56 31.56
CA LEU A 757 2.47 0.57 30.11
C LEU A 757 3.50 -0.38 29.48
N ARG A 758 4.73 -0.41 30.01
CA ARG A 758 5.76 -1.35 29.55
C ARG A 758 5.37 -2.79 29.88
N ALA A 759 4.78 -3.07 31.04
CA ALA A 759 4.28 -4.40 31.38
C ALA A 759 3.19 -4.86 30.39
N ILE A 760 2.25 -3.98 30.03
CA ILE A 760 1.21 -4.25 29.03
C ILE A 760 1.81 -4.56 27.66
N ARG A 761 2.89 -3.87 27.26
CA ARG A 761 3.59 -4.12 26.00
C ARG A 761 4.23 -5.50 25.94
N GLU A 762 4.88 -5.92 27.03
CA GLU A 762 5.56 -7.21 27.07
C GLU A 762 4.55 -8.37 27.10
N ASP A 763 3.53 -8.29 27.97
CA ASP A 763 2.47 -9.28 28.06
C ASP A 763 1.19 -8.68 28.67
N GLU A 764 0.20 -8.47 27.82
CA GLU A 764 -1.10 -7.92 28.19
C GLU A 764 -1.89 -8.86 29.12
N GLU A 765 -1.85 -10.17 28.89
CA GLU A 765 -2.60 -11.14 29.70
C GLU A 765 -2.02 -11.22 31.11
N VAL A 766 -0.70 -11.23 31.24
CA VAL A 766 -0.02 -11.18 32.54
C VAL A 766 -0.34 -9.88 33.28
N ALA A 767 -0.31 -8.72 32.61
CA ALA A 767 -0.69 -7.45 33.22
C ALA A 767 -2.15 -7.45 33.73
N GLN A 768 -3.07 -8.06 32.98
CA GLN A 768 -4.47 -8.25 33.40
C GLN A 768 -4.59 -9.17 34.62
N HIS A 769 -3.84 -10.27 34.67
CA HIS A 769 -3.82 -11.18 35.82
C HIS A 769 -3.27 -10.53 37.09
N HIS A 770 -2.37 -9.55 36.96
CA HIS A 770 -1.90 -8.72 38.07
C HIS A 770 -2.91 -7.65 38.53
N GLY A 771 -4.09 -7.58 37.91
CA GLY A 771 -5.19 -6.68 38.31
C GLY A 771 -5.09 -5.27 37.73
N HIS A 772 -4.23 -5.03 36.73
CA HIS A 772 -4.16 -3.75 36.04
C HIS A 772 -5.25 -3.66 34.96
N ASP A 773 -5.98 -2.54 34.93
CA ASP A 773 -6.97 -2.29 33.89
C ASP A 773 -6.28 -1.84 32.59
N VAL A 774 -6.03 -2.80 31.71
CA VAL A 774 -5.35 -2.56 30.45
C VAL A 774 -6.11 -1.60 29.55
N LEU A 775 -7.44 -1.60 29.58
CA LEU A 775 -8.26 -0.78 28.70
C LEU A 775 -8.09 0.71 29.01
N THR A 776 -8.19 1.10 30.28
CA THR A 776 -8.02 2.51 30.66
C THR A 776 -6.58 3.00 30.50
N HIS A 777 -5.59 2.14 30.76
CA HIS A 777 -4.19 2.49 30.54
C HIS A 777 -3.87 2.68 29.05
N LYS A 778 -4.36 1.80 28.17
CA LYS A 778 -4.27 1.96 26.71
C LYS A 778 -5.02 3.22 26.25
N ALA A 779 -6.22 3.48 26.76
CA ALA A 779 -7.01 4.67 26.43
C ALA A 779 -6.31 5.98 26.82
N ALA A 780 -5.77 6.04 28.03
CA ALA A 780 -5.00 7.18 28.51
C ALA A 780 -3.74 7.41 27.68
N SER A 781 -3.04 6.34 27.30
CA SER A 781 -1.87 6.44 26.44
C SER A 781 -2.22 6.93 25.04
N LEU A 782 -3.32 6.44 24.46
CA LEU A 782 -3.81 6.86 23.15
C LEU A 782 -4.26 8.32 23.16
N ALA A 783 -4.93 8.76 24.23
CA ALA A 783 -5.33 10.15 24.41
C ALA A 783 -4.13 11.10 24.53
N LEU A 784 -3.12 10.73 25.34
CA LEU A 784 -1.92 11.55 25.51
C LEU A 784 -1.10 11.64 24.21
N GLY A 785 -0.93 10.53 23.50
CA GLY A 785 -0.23 10.56 22.21
C GLY A 785 -1.04 11.30 21.14
N ALA A 786 -2.37 11.17 21.11
CA ALA A 786 -3.22 11.95 20.23
C ALA A 786 -3.16 13.46 20.53
N ALA A 787 -3.07 13.86 21.81
CA ALA A 787 -2.86 15.25 22.21
C ALA A 787 -1.55 15.83 21.62
N ILE A 788 -0.45 15.07 21.73
CA ILE A 788 0.86 15.46 21.18
C ILE A 788 0.82 15.54 19.64
N ALA A 789 0.16 14.57 18.99
CA ALA A 789 -0.02 14.58 17.54
C ALA A 789 -0.90 15.75 17.07
N GLY A 790 -1.98 16.06 17.78
CA GLY A 790 -2.83 17.22 17.50
C GLY A 790 -2.06 18.54 17.61
N PHE A 791 -1.18 18.65 18.61
CA PHE A 791 -0.28 19.79 18.73
C PHE A 791 0.75 19.88 17.58
N ALA A 792 1.31 18.75 17.13
CA ALA A 792 2.16 18.70 15.93
C ALA A 792 1.38 19.15 14.68
N GLY A 793 0.11 18.80 14.57
CA GLY A 793 -0.80 19.25 13.50
C GLY A 793 -1.03 20.76 13.50
N ALA A 794 -1.19 21.38 14.66
CA ALA A 794 -1.28 22.83 14.79
C ALA A 794 -0.02 23.54 14.27
N LEU A 795 1.17 23.07 14.69
CA LEU A 795 2.45 23.58 14.18
C LEU A 795 2.59 23.40 12.67
N TRP A 796 2.11 22.29 12.14
CA TRP A 796 2.18 22.01 10.71
C TRP A 796 1.23 22.88 9.89
N ALA A 797 0.02 23.15 10.39
CA ALA A 797 -0.88 24.14 9.79
C ALA A 797 -0.16 25.49 9.68
N TRP A 798 0.36 26.03 10.78
CA TRP A 798 1.08 27.32 10.77
C TRP A 798 2.27 27.36 9.81
N LYS A 799 3.00 26.25 9.69
CA LYS A 799 4.10 26.14 8.75
C LYS A 799 3.62 26.26 7.29
N LEU A 800 2.54 25.56 6.94
CA LEU A 800 2.06 25.50 5.56
C LEU A 800 1.12 26.65 5.18
N THR A 801 0.71 27.48 6.16
CA THR A 801 -0.31 28.54 6.01
C THR A 801 -1.61 28.04 5.34
N GLY A 802 -1.84 26.73 5.45
CA GLY A 802 -2.95 25.99 4.87
C GLY A 802 -2.87 24.51 5.26
N PHE A 803 -3.89 23.74 4.93
CA PHE A 803 -3.80 22.29 5.02
C PHE A 803 -4.49 21.66 3.80
N GLN A 804 -3.73 20.84 3.08
CA GLN A 804 -4.16 20.19 1.84
C GLN A 804 -4.30 18.68 2.05
N PRO A 805 -5.25 18.02 1.36
CA PRO A 805 -5.44 16.57 1.45
C PRO A 805 -4.16 15.76 1.19
N ASN A 806 -3.29 16.23 0.29
CA ASN A 806 -2.07 15.49 -0.07
C ASN A 806 -1.07 15.35 1.09
N HIS A 807 -1.04 16.30 2.04
CA HIS A 807 -0.20 16.21 3.23
C HIS A 807 -0.78 15.23 4.28
N MET A 808 -2.09 15.00 4.24
CA MET A 808 -2.81 14.08 5.14
C MET A 808 -2.78 12.62 4.67
N MET A 809 -2.15 12.32 3.53
CA MET A 809 -1.99 10.96 3.02
C MET A 809 -1.16 10.10 3.99
N PRO A 810 -1.74 9.05 4.62
CA PRO A 810 -0.98 8.17 5.51
C PRO A 810 0.27 7.58 4.84
N ALA A 811 0.16 7.27 3.55
CA ALA A 811 1.23 6.77 2.69
C ALA A 811 2.48 7.69 2.66
N ARG A 812 2.29 9.01 2.64
CA ARG A 812 3.38 9.98 2.50
C ARG A 812 3.91 10.49 3.84
N SER A 813 3.05 10.69 4.83
CA SER A 813 3.44 11.30 6.11
C SER A 813 3.67 10.27 7.22
N THR A 814 2.73 9.35 7.44
CA THR A 814 2.84 8.41 8.57
C THR A 814 3.96 7.40 8.38
N PHE A 815 4.21 6.93 7.16
CA PHE A 815 5.33 6.02 6.89
C PHE A 815 6.70 6.69 7.12
N LEU A 816 6.85 7.99 6.86
CA LEU A 816 8.09 8.70 7.16
C LEU A 816 8.30 8.85 8.68
N VAL A 817 7.23 9.08 9.44
CA VAL A 817 7.30 9.08 10.91
C VAL A 817 7.61 7.67 11.44
N TRP A 818 7.07 6.62 10.83
CA TRP A 818 7.44 5.23 11.13
C TRP A 818 8.91 4.94 10.78
N ALA A 819 9.41 5.46 9.67
CA ALA A 819 10.82 5.37 9.31
C ALA A 819 11.70 6.04 10.38
N ALA A 820 11.32 7.25 10.83
CA ALA A 820 11.99 7.96 11.91
C ALA A 820 11.96 7.15 13.22
N PHE A 821 10.82 6.55 13.55
CA PHE A 821 10.65 5.68 14.72
C PHE A 821 11.55 4.43 14.66
N ILE A 822 11.56 3.72 13.53
CA ILE A 822 12.36 2.50 13.32
C ILE A 822 13.87 2.82 13.34
N VAL A 823 14.29 3.85 12.61
CA VAL A 823 15.70 4.28 12.55
C VAL A 823 16.15 4.80 13.90
N GLY A 824 15.30 5.55 14.61
CA GLY A 824 15.58 6.08 15.94
C GLY A 824 15.74 5.00 17.01
N GLY A 825 14.86 4.00 17.03
CA GLY A 825 14.81 2.91 18.00
C GLY A 825 13.62 3.02 18.95
N ALA A 826 12.86 1.93 19.08
CA ALA A 826 11.61 1.90 19.85
C ALA A 826 11.83 2.19 21.34
N ALA A 827 10.83 2.83 21.97
CA ALA A 827 10.77 3.17 23.40
C ALA A 827 11.90 4.07 23.93
N ASN A 828 12.59 4.79 23.05
CA ASN A 828 13.61 5.77 23.42
C ASN A 828 13.34 7.14 22.79
N ASN A 829 12.96 8.12 23.61
CA ASN A 829 12.68 9.49 23.16
C ASN A 829 13.91 10.15 22.49
N ARG A 830 15.13 9.84 22.95
CA ARG A 830 16.36 10.37 22.30
C ARG A 830 16.52 9.83 20.88
N GLY A 831 16.18 8.55 20.70
CA GLY A 831 16.13 7.90 19.39
C GLY A 831 15.15 8.58 18.46
N MET A 832 13.96 8.95 18.94
CA MET A 832 12.94 9.63 18.14
C MET A 832 13.43 10.96 17.56
N VAL A 833 14.14 11.77 18.35
CA VAL A 833 14.70 13.05 17.87
C VAL A 833 15.75 12.82 16.78
N VAL A 834 16.68 11.89 17.00
CA VAL A 834 17.73 11.56 16.01
C VAL A 834 17.12 10.99 14.74
N GLY A 835 16.15 10.07 14.87
CA GLY A 835 15.44 9.47 13.75
C GLY A 835 14.66 10.51 12.94
N ALA A 836 13.90 11.39 13.61
CA ALA A 836 13.19 12.49 12.96
C ALA A 836 14.14 13.44 12.23
N PHE A 837 15.28 13.76 12.83
CA PHE A 837 16.31 14.60 12.21
C PHE A 837 16.88 13.96 10.94
N ILE A 838 17.24 12.68 10.99
CA ILE A 838 17.74 11.96 9.80
C ILE A 838 16.70 11.99 8.68
N ILE A 839 15.44 11.66 8.97
CA ILE A 839 14.39 11.60 7.94
C ILE A 839 14.09 12.99 7.36
N VAL A 840 13.99 14.02 8.20
CA VAL A 840 13.69 15.39 7.74
C VAL A 840 14.85 15.98 6.92
N LEU A 841 16.10 15.76 7.34
CA LEU A 841 17.26 16.20 6.55
C LEU A 841 17.33 15.48 5.21
N MET A 842 17.10 14.17 5.22
CA MET A 842 17.09 13.37 4.00
C MET A 842 16.00 13.88 3.05
N GLU A 843 14.79 14.09 3.55
CA GLU A 843 13.69 14.66 2.78
C GLU A 843 14.04 16.03 2.20
N PHE A 844 14.67 16.89 2.98
CA PHE A 844 15.12 18.20 2.53
C PHE A 844 16.14 18.10 1.40
N VAL A 845 17.21 17.32 1.58
CA VAL A 845 18.28 17.14 0.58
C VAL A 845 17.71 16.62 -0.74
N PHE A 846 16.79 15.67 -0.70
CA PHE A 846 16.16 15.18 -1.92
C PHE A 846 15.26 16.21 -2.59
N ASN A 847 14.50 17.01 -1.83
CA ASN A 847 13.72 18.09 -2.44
C ASN A 847 14.64 19.13 -3.11
N VAL A 848 15.84 19.37 -2.56
CA VAL A 848 16.87 20.21 -3.22
C VAL A 848 17.42 19.53 -4.47
N LEU A 849 17.68 18.21 -4.45
CA LEU A 849 18.12 17.48 -5.65
C LEU A 849 17.07 17.54 -6.77
N VAL A 850 15.78 17.39 -6.45
CA VAL A 850 14.67 17.56 -7.41
C VAL A 850 14.71 18.96 -8.02
N ALA A 851 14.80 20.01 -7.17
CA ALA A 851 14.89 21.38 -7.66
C ALA A 851 16.16 21.61 -8.50
N GLY A 852 17.27 21.01 -8.09
CA GLY A 852 18.57 21.08 -8.76
C GLY A 852 18.58 20.50 -10.18
N GLN A 853 17.60 19.69 -10.58
CA GLN A 853 17.44 19.26 -11.98
C GLN A 853 16.90 20.38 -12.88
N GLY A 854 16.25 21.39 -12.31
CA GLY A 854 15.56 22.43 -13.07
C GLY A 854 16.47 23.49 -13.68
N SER A 855 17.66 23.75 -13.10
CA SER A 855 18.64 24.68 -13.66
C SER A 855 20.06 24.41 -13.16
N SER A 856 21.06 24.75 -13.99
CA SER A 856 22.49 24.59 -13.68
C SER A 856 22.97 25.45 -12.51
N ASP A 857 22.24 26.51 -12.20
CA ASP A 857 22.61 27.51 -11.18
C ASP A 857 22.15 27.11 -9.77
N LEU A 858 21.34 26.05 -9.67
CA LEU A 858 20.84 25.54 -8.40
C LEU A 858 21.85 24.60 -7.72
N PRO A 859 21.90 24.61 -6.38
CA PRO A 859 22.79 23.72 -5.63
C PRO A 859 22.48 22.25 -5.92
N LEU A 860 23.54 21.43 -5.93
CA LEU A 860 23.48 19.99 -6.20
C LEU A 860 23.06 19.59 -7.63
N HIS A 861 22.96 20.52 -8.60
CA HIS A 861 22.66 20.17 -10.01
C HIS A 861 23.59 19.07 -10.57
N THR A 862 24.91 19.19 -10.37
CA THR A 862 25.86 18.16 -10.82
C THR A 862 25.66 16.81 -10.13
N THR A 863 25.22 16.82 -8.88
CA THR A 863 24.92 15.59 -8.13
C THR A 863 23.62 14.96 -8.63
N ALA A 864 22.60 15.77 -8.91
CA ALA A 864 21.37 15.31 -9.53
C ALA A 864 21.66 14.68 -10.91
N GLY A 865 22.49 15.32 -11.74
CA GLY A 865 22.93 14.77 -13.02
C GLY A 865 23.69 13.44 -12.92
N HIS A 866 24.50 13.24 -11.88
CA HIS A 866 25.12 11.92 -11.63
C HIS A 866 24.12 10.85 -11.18
N ILE A 867 23.06 11.24 -10.45
CA ILE A 867 21.99 10.30 -10.07
C ILE A 867 21.16 9.94 -11.31
N ASP A 868 20.88 10.92 -12.18
CA ASP A 868 20.19 10.70 -13.46
C ASP A 868 20.97 9.72 -14.33
N SER A 869 22.28 9.91 -14.51
CA SER A 869 23.09 9.00 -15.31
C SER A 869 23.21 7.60 -14.71
N LEU A 870 23.27 7.48 -13.37
CA LEU A 870 23.22 6.18 -12.69
C LEU A 870 21.88 5.48 -12.89
N PHE A 871 20.77 6.22 -12.86
CA PHE A 871 19.43 5.68 -13.08
C PHE A 871 19.22 5.27 -14.54
N GLU A 872 19.69 6.09 -15.49
CA GLU A 872 19.72 5.77 -16.91
C GLU A 872 20.47 4.46 -17.16
N TRP A 873 21.70 4.34 -16.64
CA TRP A 873 22.48 3.11 -16.72
C TRP A 873 21.76 1.92 -16.07
N LEU A 874 21.08 2.12 -14.93
CA LEU A 874 20.35 1.06 -14.23
C LEU A 874 19.19 0.46 -15.07
N VAL A 875 18.54 1.30 -15.88
CA VAL A 875 17.35 0.93 -16.67
C VAL A 875 17.74 0.46 -18.06
N VAL A 876 18.63 1.17 -18.76
CA VAL A 876 19.05 0.87 -20.13
C VAL A 876 19.98 -0.34 -20.16
N ASP A 877 21.01 -0.36 -19.30
CA ASP A 877 22.06 -1.39 -19.29
C ASP A 877 21.82 -2.46 -18.22
N SER A 878 20.56 -2.90 -18.09
CA SER A 878 20.13 -3.87 -17.08
C SER A 878 20.99 -5.15 -17.03
N TRP A 879 21.53 -5.61 -18.17
CA TRP A 879 22.43 -6.77 -18.23
C TRP A 879 23.81 -6.52 -17.60
N GLU A 880 24.36 -5.31 -17.71
CA GLU A 880 25.60 -4.95 -17.02
C GLU A 880 25.39 -4.91 -15.50
N VAL A 881 24.24 -4.37 -15.08
CA VAL A 881 23.81 -4.35 -13.67
C VAL A 881 23.73 -5.78 -13.13
N VAL A 882 23.13 -6.72 -13.88
CA VAL A 882 23.07 -8.15 -13.52
C VAL A 882 24.47 -8.72 -13.29
N ASN A 883 25.41 -8.42 -14.19
CA ASN A 883 26.79 -8.91 -14.05
C ASN A 883 27.46 -8.40 -12.77
N ILE A 884 27.26 -7.14 -12.40
CA ILE A 884 27.79 -6.57 -11.15
C ILE A 884 27.19 -7.28 -9.94
N PHE A 885 25.88 -7.52 -9.93
CA PHE A 885 25.22 -8.23 -8.83
C PHE A 885 25.64 -9.71 -8.75
N LEU A 886 25.90 -10.37 -9.88
CA LEU A 886 26.49 -11.71 -9.91
C LEU A 886 27.91 -11.73 -9.35
N VAL A 887 28.73 -10.72 -9.65
CA VAL A 887 30.06 -10.55 -9.05
C VAL A 887 29.95 -10.32 -7.55
N LEU A 888 29.00 -9.49 -7.09
CA LEU A 888 28.73 -9.30 -5.65
C LEU A 888 28.28 -10.61 -4.98
N ALA A 889 27.43 -11.40 -5.64
CA ALA A 889 26.99 -12.70 -5.15
C ALA A 889 28.17 -13.67 -5.00
N LEU A 890 29.05 -13.69 -6.01
CA LEU A 890 30.27 -14.50 -6.05
C LEU A 890 31.26 -14.05 -4.97
N LEU A 891 31.46 -12.74 -4.77
CA LEU A 891 32.28 -12.20 -3.68
C LEU A 891 31.69 -12.55 -2.31
N GLY A 892 30.38 -12.44 -2.14
CA GLY A 892 29.69 -12.84 -0.91
C GLY A 892 29.85 -14.33 -0.63
N TRP A 893 29.83 -15.15 -1.68
CA TRP A 893 30.08 -16.57 -1.61
C TRP A 893 31.54 -16.91 -1.27
N LEU A 894 32.51 -16.24 -1.90
CA LEU A 894 33.95 -16.42 -1.62
C LEU A 894 34.33 -15.96 -0.21
N THR A 895 33.71 -14.89 0.30
CA THR A 895 33.96 -14.32 1.64
C THR A 895 33.11 -14.95 2.74
N ASN A 896 32.27 -15.93 2.41
CA ASN A 896 31.31 -16.57 3.32
C ASN A 896 30.40 -15.57 4.07
N ARG A 897 30.10 -14.42 3.45
CA ARG A 897 29.19 -13.40 3.99
C ARG A 897 27.81 -13.57 3.37
N ALA A 898 26.92 -14.23 4.12
CA ALA A 898 25.55 -14.51 3.70
C ALA A 898 24.82 -13.26 3.20
N GLY A 899 24.93 -12.14 3.92
CA GLY A 899 24.28 -10.88 3.54
C GLY A 899 24.72 -10.34 2.17
N LEU A 900 26.01 -10.45 1.82
CA LEU A 900 26.52 -9.99 0.52
C LEU A 900 26.10 -10.94 -0.60
N ARG A 901 26.11 -12.25 -0.32
CA ARG A 901 25.65 -13.29 -1.24
C ARG A 901 24.17 -13.13 -1.58
N GLU A 902 23.34 -12.90 -0.58
CA GLU A 902 21.90 -12.70 -0.73
C GLU A 902 21.57 -11.43 -1.53
N VAL A 903 22.23 -10.31 -1.22
CA VAL A 903 22.01 -9.04 -1.92
C VAL A 903 22.44 -9.16 -3.38
N GLY A 904 23.60 -9.78 -3.63
CA GLY A 904 24.08 -10.10 -4.98
C GLY A 904 23.07 -10.94 -5.76
N PHE A 905 22.62 -12.06 -5.18
CA PHE A 905 21.69 -12.96 -5.85
C PHE A 905 20.32 -12.31 -6.09
N ALA A 906 19.77 -11.62 -5.10
CA ALA A 906 18.47 -10.95 -5.21
C ALA A 906 18.51 -9.81 -6.25
N GLY A 907 19.58 -9.00 -6.26
CA GLY A 907 19.78 -7.96 -7.26
C GLY A 907 19.88 -8.55 -8.67
N ALA A 908 20.69 -9.60 -8.85
CA ALA A 908 20.83 -10.27 -10.15
C ALA A 908 19.49 -10.82 -10.68
N VAL A 909 18.71 -11.49 -9.83
CA VAL A 909 17.37 -11.99 -10.20
C VAL A 909 16.43 -10.85 -10.57
N THR A 910 16.42 -9.76 -9.79
CA THR A 910 15.55 -8.61 -10.02
C THR A 910 15.86 -7.94 -11.35
N PHE A 911 17.13 -7.63 -11.63
CA PHE A 911 17.52 -6.97 -12.88
C PHE A 911 17.47 -7.89 -14.09
N THR A 912 17.65 -9.21 -13.91
CA THR A 912 17.41 -10.18 -15.00
C THR A 912 15.93 -10.17 -15.37
N PHE A 913 15.04 -10.17 -14.39
CA PHE A 913 13.61 -10.07 -14.64
C PHE A 913 13.24 -8.75 -15.32
N THR A 914 13.79 -7.62 -14.83
CA THR A 914 13.57 -6.31 -15.45
C THR A 914 14.04 -6.29 -16.91
N GLY A 915 15.26 -6.77 -17.20
CA GLY A 915 15.80 -6.79 -18.57
C GLY A 915 15.07 -7.76 -19.51
N LEU A 916 14.44 -8.81 -18.98
CA LEU A 916 13.58 -9.72 -19.75
C LEU A 916 12.19 -9.10 -20.03
N MET A 917 11.64 -8.35 -19.08
CA MET A 917 10.28 -7.81 -19.17
C MET A 917 10.21 -6.43 -19.82
N MET A 918 11.23 -5.59 -19.65
CA MET A 918 11.37 -4.31 -20.33
C MET A 918 12.11 -4.52 -21.64
N GLY A 919 11.37 -4.56 -22.75
CA GLY A 919 11.97 -4.55 -24.07
C GLY A 919 12.60 -3.19 -24.36
N GLN A 920 13.75 -3.18 -25.04
CA GLN A 920 14.46 -1.95 -25.42
C GLN A 920 13.58 -0.96 -26.18
N ARG A 921 12.71 -1.49 -27.07
CA ARG A 921 11.69 -0.68 -27.77
C ARG A 921 10.71 0.02 -26.83
N SER A 922 10.30 -0.61 -25.72
CA SER A 922 9.40 0.03 -24.76
C SER A 922 10.07 1.22 -24.08
N ILE A 923 11.40 1.16 -23.91
CA ILE A 923 12.19 2.27 -23.35
C ILE A 923 12.27 3.37 -24.41
N ASP A 924 12.66 3.03 -25.63
CA ASP A 924 12.84 4.00 -26.73
C ASP A 924 11.54 4.75 -27.08
N GLU A 925 10.39 4.04 -27.16
CA GLU A 925 9.08 4.66 -27.46
C GLU A 925 8.53 5.50 -26.29
N THR A 926 8.83 5.12 -25.05
CA THR A 926 8.34 5.85 -23.87
C THR A 926 9.17 7.10 -23.60
N PHE A 927 10.47 7.08 -23.95
CA PHE A 927 11.44 8.09 -23.55
C PHE A 927 12.17 8.71 -24.76
N SER A 928 11.42 9.37 -25.64
CA SER A 928 11.97 10.03 -26.85
C SER A 928 12.87 11.25 -26.59
N GLY A 929 12.90 11.76 -25.35
CA GLY A 929 13.69 12.93 -24.92
C GLY A 929 14.85 12.61 -23.96
N GLY A 930 15.22 11.34 -23.81
CA GLY A 930 16.19 10.85 -22.83
C GLY A 930 15.56 10.40 -21.51
N LEU A 931 16.27 9.55 -20.76
CA LEU A 931 15.79 9.02 -19.49
C LEU A 931 16.19 9.97 -18.35
N GLN A 932 15.22 10.61 -17.72
CA GLN A 932 15.44 11.39 -16.50
C GLN A 932 14.81 10.67 -15.31
N ALA A 933 15.58 10.55 -14.23
CA ALA A 933 15.02 10.02 -13.00
C ALA A 933 14.14 11.08 -12.38
N ASP A 934 12.86 10.75 -12.17
CA ASP A 934 12.03 11.59 -11.32
C ASP A 934 12.52 11.44 -9.87
N MET A 935 13.25 12.45 -9.42
CA MET A 935 13.91 12.49 -8.12
C MET A 935 12.92 12.33 -6.96
N ALA A 936 11.63 12.61 -7.18
CA ALA A 936 10.60 12.35 -6.18
C ALA A 936 10.43 10.85 -5.90
N TYR A 937 10.56 9.99 -6.92
CA TYR A 937 10.50 8.53 -6.74
C TYR A 937 11.83 7.94 -6.28
N VAL A 938 12.96 8.50 -6.74
CA VAL A 938 14.30 8.11 -6.23
C VAL A 938 14.38 8.35 -4.72
N LYS A 939 13.84 9.48 -4.24
CA LYS A 939 13.69 9.78 -2.81
C LYS A 939 12.96 8.66 -2.06
N VAL A 940 11.80 8.23 -2.54
CA VAL A 940 10.99 7.18 -1.88
C VAL A 940 11.74 5.85 -1.85
N LEU A 941 12.39 5.49 -2.97
CA LEU A 941 13.18 4.26 -3.09
C LEU A 941 14.36 4.23 -2.10
N LEU A 942 15.09 5.35 -1.95
CA LEU A 942 16.21 5.44 -1.01
C LEU A 942 15.77 5.41 0.45
N ILE A 943 14.62 6.02 0.78
CA ILE A 943 14.02 5.90 2.12
C ILE A 943 13.63 4.45 2.40
N GLY A 944 13.08 3.74 1.41
CA GLY A 944 12.81 2.31 1.50
C GLY A 944 14.07 1.50 1.81
N PHE A 945 15.17 1.75 1.08
CA PHE A 945 16.45 1.10 1.34
C PHE A 945 17.03 1.44 2.71
N LEU A 946 16.91 2.69 3.17
CA LEU A 946 17.33 3.08 4.51
C LEU A 946 16.60 2.27 5.59
N ILE A 947 15.29 2.12 5.47
CA ILE A 947 14.48 1.33 6.42
C ILE A 947 14.90 -0.14 6.38
N LEU A 948 15.02 -0.74 5.18
CA LEU A 948 15.42 -2.14 5.03
C LEU A 948 16.83 -2.39 5.58
N PHE A 949 17.77 -1.48 5.30
CA PHE A 949 19.13 -1.54 5.83
C PHE A 949 19.13 -1.42 7.37
N SER A 950 18.37 -0.46 7.91
CA SER A 950 18.21 -0.29 9.36
C SER A 950 17.66 -1.55 10.01
N LEU A 951 16.60 -2.15 9.46
CA LEU A 951 16.00 -3.37 9.99
C LEU A 951 16.93 -4.59 9.87
N LYS A 952 17.67 -4.72 8.75
CA LYS A 952 18.57 -5.86 8.52
C LYS A 952 19.81 -5.82 9.42
N PHE A 953 20.43 -4.65 9.62
CA PHE A 953 21.70 -4.54 10.34
C PHE A 953 21.59 -3.98 11.75
N ASN A 954 20.51 -3.26 12.07
CA ASN A 954 20.29 -2.65 13.37
C ASN A 954 18.80 -2.73 13.80
N PRO A 955 18.27 -3.93 14.05
CA PRO A 955 16.84 -4.16 14.26
C PRO A 955 16.25 -3.42 15.47
N LYS A 956 17.08 -3.03 16.44
CA LYS A 956 16.64 -2.24 17.62
C LYS A 956 16.68 -0.71 17.39
N GLY A 957 17.10 -0.25 16.21
CA GLY A 957 17.32 1.16 15.88
C GLY A 957 18.65 1.72 16.37
N LEU A 958 18.97 2.96 16.00
CA LEU A 958 20.25 3.62 16.31
C LEU A 958 20.46 3.82 17.82
N LEU A 959 19.39 4.18 18.54
CA LEU A 959 19.38 4.38 19.98
C LEU A 959 18.30 3.48 20.61
N PRO A 960 18.62 2.22 20.93
CA PRO A 960 17.66 1.28 21.51
C PRO A 960 17.16 1.74 22.88
N GLU A 961 16.07 1.13 23.35
CA GLU A 961 15.55 1.30 24.71
C GLU A 961 16.63 0.96 25.75
N VAL A 962 16.75 1.82 26.77
CA VAL A 962 17.61 1.58 27.92
C VAL A 962 16.81 0.80 28.98
N PRO A 963 17.20 -0.43 29.33
CA PRO A 963 16.49 -1.21 30.35
C PRO A 963 16.54 -0.49 31.70
N SER A 964 15.38 -0.20 32.28
CA SER A 964 15.29 0.37 33.63
C SER A 964 15.06 -0.75 34.62
N ARG A 965 16.11 -1.17 35.32
CA ARG A 965 15.98 -2.07 36.47
C ARG A 965 15.89 -1.20 37.72
N PRO A 966 14.83 -1.31 38.55
CA PRO A 966 14.83 -0.63 39.84
C PRO A 966 16.01 -1.13 40.65
N ASP A 967 16.67 -0.23 41.38
CA ASP A 967 17.70 -0.61 42.33
C ASP A 967 17.11 -1.63 43.29
N ARG A 968 17.77 -2.78 43.42
CA ARG A 968 17.35 -3.77 44.42
C ARG A 968 17.30 -3.02 45.75
N PRO A 969 16.18 -3.08 46.52
CA PRO A 969 16.21 -2.57 47.87
C PRO A 969 17.41 -3.21 48.54
N GLN A 970 18.35 -2.39 49.02
CA GLN A 970 19.49 -2.87 49.78
C GLN A 970 18.87 -3.72 50.88
N ALA A 971 19.13 -5.03 50.85
CA ALA A 971 18.75 -5.91 51.93
C ALA A 971 19.25 -5.19 53.18
N ALA A 972 18.32 -4.82 54.06
CA ALA A 972 18.66 -4.35 55.38
C ALA A 972 19.74 -5.31 55.87
N GLU A 973 20.89 -4.74 56.22
CA GLU A 973 21.93 -5.45 56.95
C GLU A 973 21.26 -5.98 58.21
N ALA A 974 20.70 -7.18 58.10
CA ALA A 974 20.30 -8.00 59.21
C ALA A 974 21.62 -8.32 59.88
N GLY A 975 21.90 -7.56 60.94
CA GLY A 975 22.93 -7.87 61.90
C GLY A 975 22.86 -9.36 62.19
N GLY A 976 24.02 -10.01 62.08
CA GLY A 976 24.14 -11.39 62.47
C GLY A 976 23.69 -11.55 63.90
N GLU A 977 22.68 -12.38 64.11
CA GLU A 977 22.60 -13.27 65.25
C GLU A 977 21.79 -14.50 64.82
N GLY A 978 22.34 -15.67 65.14
CA GLY A 978 22.01 -16.95 64.52
C GLY A 978 20.59 -17.44 64.78
N GLY A 979 20.12 -18.27 63.84
CA GLY A 979 18.86 -18.99 63.92
C GLY A 979 18.81 -20.03 62.81
N ASP A 980 19.43 -21.16 63.09
CA ASP A 980 19.35 -22.41 62.34
C ASP A 980 17.89 -22.87 62.23
N SER A 981 17.34 -23.02 61.02
CA SER A 981 16.29 -24.00 60.73
C SER A 981 15.97 -24.09 59.24
N SER A 982 16.20 -25.29 58.72
CA SER A 982 15.68 -25.91 57.50
C SER A 982 14.20 -25.66 57.21
N GLU A 983 13.88 -25.32 55.95
CA GLU A 983 12.81 -25.95 55.14
C GLU A 983 12.99 -25.62 53.64
#